data_AF-A0AAU6VUT9-F1
#
_entry.id   AF-A0AAU6VUT9-F1
#
_cell.length_a   1.000
_cell.length_b   1.000
_cell.length_c   1.000
_cell.angle_alpha   90.00
_cell.angle_beta   90.00
_cell.angle_gamma   90.00
#
_symmetry.space_group_name_H-M   'P 1'
#
loop_
_entity.id
_entity.type
_entity.pdbx_description
1 polymer ?
#
loop_
_entity_poly.entity_id
_entity_poly.type
_entity_poly.pdbx_seq_one_letter_code
_entity_poly.pdbx_strand_id
1 'polypeptide(L)'
;MRSAFKFCFTLLCSFLLFACGGGGSISDTGDGSTPPTGTTTVTLNISDPNISAENPATLTATVSNSLTGALAGQLVTFTLSNENLGTFNPAIGTALTDADGKAVISLATSNIAGAGTVSAAISSGESASVGFTMKGDGGQAGGGAQVTLTLTDVDGNTTDSITSTSPGILVATVTGLSKPAIVTFDASLGDLPIKTAITDANGKASVSIYAGSTPGASSATASLATGEKAEHVFVIGASDVQMGSGDPFVSGKAAVSAATLSAGGTATISVMLQDSQGKPFTEPVDVSFSSTCSKKTSPEAVISSPVTAINGLATSTYLAKGCVGDDNITVSADVGGKNLSATGVVKILAADAGSIVFVDASPENIGIKGTGSDESSIIRFKVLDTNGNAVANKAVSFSLNTDVGGLSLNPATATTNNEGIVQTVVNSGTVATTVRVTADIDGTSPLISSQSSVLVISTGKPDQDSFSLSAETLNAEGWDVDGTAVKVTARLADAFNNPVPDGTAVYFTTEGGAITPSCTTTGGVCSVTWTSQNARPEGQLLVDNSGSRNPIAELSATGGNFYGQKYGGRATITATANGEESFPDTNGNGRFDASEVAAFQGTDVSGQPYDLAEAFVDHNEDGLFNPQQAGGEIGGENEELIDFDSDGVFDSADGKYNGVLCSIPAHDACADGISHSQSINVRSSLVMVMSGSTAYATDPADIRIIDRDGDNLGGDIDINGKSSATVQFTISDLHNQQMPSGSVVTFTTSAGSVASSGSYTWPSSNHNGGRQFSVTLKGADEPDSGSFIVKVKTPGGAETEVVNLKVNIY
;
A
#
# COMPACT_ATOMS: atom_id res chain seq x y z
N MET A 1 -20.39 -7.71 15.49
CA MET A 1 -20.42 -6.36 16.10
C MET A 1 -21.50 -5.51 15.44
N ARG A 2 -22.61 -5.30 16.19
CA ARG A 2 -23.47 -4.11 16.30
C ARG A 2 -24.20 -3.59 15.02
N SER A 3 -25.55 -3.69 14.90
CA SER A 3 -26.64 -2.99 15.64
C SER A 3 -26.71 -1.50 15.23
N ALA A 4 -27.82 -0.79 14.97
CA ALA A 4 -29.28 -0.91 15.15
C ALA A 4 -29.92 0.17 14.23
N PHE A 5 -31.07 -0.03 13.58
CA PHE A 5 -32.46 0.16 14.06
C PHE A 5 -32.93 1.61 14.30
N LYS A 6 -33.88 2.03 13.45
CA LYS A 6 -35.07 2.90 13.67
C LYS A 6 -34.90 4.34 14.21
N PHE A 7 -35.38 5.31 13.41
CA PHE A 7 -36.30 6.36 13.91
C PHE A 7 -37.12 7.01 12.76
N CYS A 8 -38.45 7.09 12.97
CA CYS A 8 -39.45 7.99 12.38
C CYS A 8 -39.66 8.13 10.86
N PHE A 9 -40.78 7.56 10.37
CA PHE A 9 -41.92 8.43 10.01
C PHE A 9 -43.26 7.69 10.17
N THR A 10 -44.00 8.12 11.19
CA THR A 10 -45.38 7.76 11.53
C THR A 10 -46.33 8.78 10.89
N LEU A 11 -47.30 8.34 10.09
CA LEU A 11 -48.70 8.81 10.18
C LEU A 11 -49.63 7.96 9.30
N LEU A 12 -50.85 7.71 9.79
CA LEU A 12 -51.97 6.99 9.18
C LEU A 12 -51.75 5.46 9.05
N CYS A 13 -52.48 4.57 9.71
CA CYS A 13 -53.85 4.60 10.19
C CYS A 13 -53.99 3.56 11.32
N SER A 14 -54.54 3.96 12.47
CA SER A 14 -55.31 3.08 13.36
C SER A 14 -56.01 3.92 14.41
N PHE A 15 -57.32 4.12 14.23
CA PHE A 15 -58.23 4.43 15.32
C PHE A 15 -59.48 3.53 15.19
N LEU A 16 -59.45 2.51 16.05
CA LEU A 16 -60.53 1.95 16.88
C LEU A 16 -61.80 1.32 16.26
N LEU A 17 -61.87 0.01 16.55
CA LEU A 17 -63.03 -0.80 16.94
C LEU A 17 -64.00 -0.07 17.91
N PHE A 18 -65.31 -0.35 17.83
CA PHE A 18 -66.05 -1.19 18.80
C PHE A 18 -67.53 -1.37 18.37
N ALA A 19 -68.04 -2.56 18.68
CA ALA A 19 -69.41 -3.02 18.47
C ALA A 19 -70.27 -2.86 19.74
N CYS A 20 -71.59 -3.00 19.53
CA CYS A 20 -72.60 -3.60 20.42
C CYS A 20 -73.58 -2.67 21.18
N GLY A 21 -74.88 -2.97 20.99
CA GLY A 21 -75.87 -3.05 22.08
C GLY A 21 -76.80 -1.85 22.29
N GLY A 22 -78.08 -2.00 21.98
CA GLY A 22 -79.12 -0.99 22.19
C GLY A 22 -79.85 -1.04 23.54
N GLY A 23 -80.92 -0.23 23.66
CA GLY A 23 -81.97 -0.33 24.69
C GLY A 23 -82.32 1.00 25.37
N GLY A 24 -83.54 1.51 25.18
CA GLY A 24 -83.98 2.85 25.62
C GLY A 24 -84.67 2.91 26.99
N SER A 25 -85.24 4.07 27.34
CA SER A 25 -86.59 4.23 27.94
C SER A 25 -86.98 5.71 28.05
N ILE A 26 -88.29 5.90 28.26
CA ILE A 26 -89.11 7.10 28.25
C ILE A 26 -89.13 7.80 29.62
N SER A 27 -89.43 9.10 29.67
CA SER A 27 -90.23 9.66 30.78
C SER A 27 -91.00 10.89 30.33
N ASP A 28 -92.27 10.90 30.73
CA ASP A 28 -93.42 11.68 30.29
C ASP A 28 -93.68 12.87 31.24
N THR A 29 -94.15 13.98 30.69
CA THR A 29 -95.08 14.90 31.40
C THR A 29 -96.08 15.46 30.39
N GLY A 30 -97.35 15.04 30.51
CA GLY A 30 -98.52 15.60 29.83
C GLY A 30 -98.67 17.13 30.01
N ASP A 31 -99.56 17.84 29.32
CA ASP A 31 -100.85 17.50 28.74
C ASP A 31 -101.02 18.09 27.32
N GLY A 32 -102.08 17.68 26.62
CA GLY A 32 -102.53 18.39 25.42
C GLY A 32 -103.27 17.48 24.44
N SER A 33 -104.60 17.46 24.53
CA SER A 33 -105.55 16.81 23.62
C SER A 33 -105.06 16.66 22.17
N THR A 34 -104.86 15.42 21.68
CA THR A 34 -104.43 15.19 20.29
C THR A 34 -105.60 14.77 19.38
N PRO A 35 -105.81 15.47 18.25
CA PRO A 35 -106.91 15.24 17.31
C PRO A 35 -106.77 13.89 16.58
N PRO A 36 -107.81 13.38 15.92
CA PRO A 36 -107.80 12.05 15.29
C PRO A 36 -106.65 11.93 14.26
N THR A 37 -105.80 10.93 14.40
CA THR A 37 -104.63 10.70 13.54
C THR A 37 -105.06 9.98 12.25
N GLY A 38 -105.00 10.67 11.11
CA GLY A 38 -105.28 10.07 9.80
C GLY A 38 -104.15 9.15 9.34
N THR A 39 -104.49 7.94 8.88
CA THR A 39 -103.55 7.00 8.26
C THR A 39 -103.26 7.38 6.82
N THR A 40 -101.98 7.45 6.44
CA THR A 40 -101.52 7.66 5.06
C THR A 40 -101.37 6.32 4.34
N THR A 41 -101.79 6.25 3.08
CA THR A 41 -101.67 5.06 2.23
C THR A 41 -101.03 5.42 0.89
N VAL A 42 -100.20 4.51 0.39
CA VAL A 42 -99.61 4.57 -0.95
C VAL A 42 -100.19 3.42 -1.77
N THR A 43 -100.65 3.71 -2.98
CA THR A 43 -101.05 2.70 -3.97
C THR A 43 -100.27 2.91 -5.25
N LEU A 44 -99.87 1.84 -5.92
CA LEU A 44 -99.08 1.90 -7.15
C LEU A 44 -99.79 1.17 -8.28
N ASN A 45 -99.95 1.85 -9.41
CA ASN A 45 -100.49 1.28 -10.65
C ASN A 45 -99.47 1.39 -11.79
N ILE A 46 -99.50 0.42 -12.70
CA ILE A 46 -98.71 0.40 -13.93
C ILE A 46 -99.65 0.42 -15.14
N SER A 47 -99.33 1.20 -16.17
CA SER A 47 -100.18 1.31 -17.36
C SER A 47 -100.24 0.02 -18.18
N ASP A 48 -99.13 -0.72 -18.27
CA ASP A 48 -99.04 -2.04 -18.90
C ASP A 48 -97.96 -2.87 -18.19
N PRO A 49 -98.28 -4.08 -17.66
CA PRO A 49 -97.29 -4.94 -17.04
C PRO A 49 -96.34 -5.64 -18.03
N ASN A 50 -96.56 -5.58 -19.35
CA ASN A 50 -95.65 -6.14 -20.36
C ASN A 50 -94.94 -5.01 -21.12
N ILE A 51 -93.66 -4.80 -20.82
CA ILE A 51 -92.92 -3.62 -21.25
C ILE A 51 -91.95 -3.98 -22.38
N SER A 52 -92.03 -3.25 -23.49
CA SER A 52 -91.10 -3.32 -24.61
C SER A 52 -90.52 -1.94 -24.92
N ALA A 53 -89.47 -1.88 -25.75
CA ALA A 53 -88.90 -0.62 -26.19
C ALA A 53 -89.91 0.28 -26.94
N GLU A 54 -90.88 -0.32 -27.65
CA GLU A 54 -91.93 0.40 -28.38
C GLU A 54 -93.06 0.88 -27.46
N ASN A 55 -93.33 0.15 -26.36
CA ASN A 55 -94.39 0.45 -25.40
C ASN A 55 -93.83 0.55 -23.97
N PRO A 56 -93.23 1.70 -23.58
CA PRO A 56 -92.82 1.92 -22.20
C PRO A 56 -94.03 2.07 -21.27
N ALA A 57 -93.91 1.61 -20.03
CA ALA A 57 -94.99 1.72 -19.05
C ALA A 57 -94.93 3.04 -18.28
N THR A 58 -96.09 3.55 -17.89
CA THR A 58 -96.23 4.68 -16.95
C THR A 58 -96.61 4.14 -15.58
N LEU A 59 -95.83 4.51 -14.57
CA LEU A 59 -96.07 4.19 -13.17
C LEU A 59 -96.72 5.37 -12.48
N THR A 60 -97.81 5.13 -11.76
CA THR A 60 -98.54 6.16 -11.02
C THR A 60 -98.71 5.71 -9.57
N ALA A 61 -98.02 6.39 -8.66
CA ALA A 61 -98.19 6.23 -7.23
C ALA A 61 -99.19 7.26 -6.70
N THR A 62 -100.24 6.83 -6.01
CA THR A 62 -101.23 7.73 -5.38
C THR A 62 -101.06 7.70 -3.87
N VAL A 63 -100.82 8.86 -3.27
CA VAL A 63 -100.64 9.06 -1.83
C VAL A 63 -101.84 9.81 -1.26
N SER A 64 -102.53 9.20 -0.29
CA SER A 64 -103.69 9.79 0.35
C SER A 64 -103.68 9.59 1.85
N ASN A 65 -104.32 10.48 2.60
CA ASN A 65 -104.53 10.34 4.03
C ASN A 65 -106.03 10.24 4.31
N SER A 66 -106.40 9.27 5.14
CA SER A 66 -107.81 8.98 5.50
C SER A 66 -108.57 10.16 6.12
N LEU A 67 -107.88 11.19 6.62
CA LEU A 67 -108.50 12.38 7.19
C LEU A 67 -108.49 13.60 6.26
N THR A 68 -107.43 13.79 5.47
CA THR A 68 -107.21 14.99 4.65
C THR A 68 -107.36 14.76 3.14
N GLY A 69 -107.62 13.53 2.70
CA GLY A 69 -107.72 13.18 1.28
C GLY A 69 -106.36 13.06 0.59
N ALA A 70 -106.31 13.33 -0.71
CA ALA A 70 -105.09 13.26 -1.51
C ALA A 70 -103.98 14.19 -0.96
N LEU A 71 -102.75 13.69 -0.89
CA LEU A 71 -101.62 14.45 -0.37
C LEU A 71 -100.72 14.94 -1.51
N ALA A 72 -100.77 16.24 -1.79
CA ALA A 72 -99.90 16.89 -2.77
C ALA A 72 -98.50 17.19 -2.22
N GLY A 73 -97.50 17.25 -3.11
CA GLY A 73 -96.13 17.62 -2.80
C GLY A 73 -95.31 16.57 -2.03
N GLN A 74 -95.79 15.32 -1.94
CA GLN A 74 -95.05 14.23 -1.30
C GLN A 74 -94.05 13.62 -2.28
N LEU A 75 -92.80 13.46 -1.84
CA LEU A 75 -91.77 12.80 -2.66
C LEU A 75 -91.96 11.29 -2.62
N VAL A 76 -92.21 10.72 -3.79
CA VAL A 76 -92.28 9.27 -4.01
C VAL A 76 -91.01 8.81 -4.70
N THR A 77 -90.37 7.79 -4.12
CA THR A 77 -89.20 7.11 -4.68
C THR A 77 -89.62 5.76 -5.24
N PHE A 78 -89.30 5.54 -6.52
CA PHE A 78 -89.54 4.30 -7.24
C PHE A 78 -88.24 3.50 -7.33
N THR A 79 -88.30 2.20 -7.07
CA THR A 79 -87.15 1.30 -7.09
C THR A 79 -87.50 0.00 -7.80
N LEU A 80 -86.59 -0.47 -8.66
CA LEU A 80 -86.70 -1.78 -9.32
C LEU A 80 -86.07 -2.86 -8.44
N SER A 81 -86.64 -4.06 -8.48
CA SER A 81 -86.02 -5.23 -7.83
C SER A 81 -84.66 -5.61 -8.43
N ASN A 82 -84.39 -5.20 -9.67
CA ASN A 82 -83.10 -5.29 -10.33
C ASN A 82 -82.96 -4.11 -11.30
N GLU A 83 -82.01 -3.22 -11.04
CA GLU A 83 -81.77 -2.00 -11.80
C GLU A 83 -81.35 -2.27 -13.26
N ASN A 84 -80.84 -3.47 -13.56
CA ASN A 84 -80.42 -3.83 -14.92
C ASN A 84 -81.59 -4.20 -15.85
N LEU A 85 -82.81 -4.35 -15.33
CA LEU A 85 -84.00 -4.74 -16.12
C LEU A 85 -84.62 -3.58 -16.90
N GLY A 86 -84.42 -2.33 -16.47
CA GLY A 86 -85.05 -1.17 -17.09
C GLY A 86 -84.58 0.15 -16.51
N THR A 87 -85.00 1.25 -17.13
CA THR A 87 -84.62 2.61 -16.71
C THR A 87 -85.86 3.48 -16.48
N PHE A 88 -85.79 4.35 -15.48
CA PHE A 88 -86.85 5.32 -15.21
C PHE A 88 -86.66 6.62 -15.99
N ASN A 89 -87.74 7.35 -16.21
CA ASN A 89 -87.68 8.77 -16.58
C ASN A 89 -88.61 9.57 -15.65
N PRO A 90 -88.07 10.50 -14.83
CA PRO A 90 -86.65 10.86 -14.71
C PRO A 90 -85.77 9.72 -14.17
N ALA A 91 -84.51 9.63 -14.61
CA ALA A 91 -83.60 8.51 -14.34
C ALA A 91 -83.31 8.28 -12.85
N ILE A 92 -83.43 9.33 -12.03
CA ILE A 92 -83.26 9.25 -10.57
C ILE A 92 -84.42 8.56 -9.85
N GLY A 93 -85.50 8.19 -10.55
CA GLY A 93 -86.58 7.37 -10.02
C GLY A 93 -87.46 8.05 -8.97
N THR A 94 -87.54 9.38 -8.93
CA THR A 94 -88.35 10.11 -7.93
C THR A 94 -89.31 11.10 -8.58
N ALA A 95 -90.51 11.26 -8.02
CA ALA A 95 -91.46 12.30 -8.43
C ALA A 95 -92.25 12.84 -7.22
N LEU A 96 -92.65 14.11 -7.27
CA LEU A 96 -93.55 14.71 -6.28
C LEU A 96 -95.01 14.43 -6.68
N THR A 97 -95.88 14.22 -5.69
CA THR A 97 -97.31 14.09 -5.94
C THR A 97 -97.94 15.43 -6.34
N ASP A 98 -98.87 15.40 -7.30
CA ASP A 98 -99.66 16.56 -7.71
C ASP A 98 -100.84 16.86 -6.75
N ALA A 99 -101.70 17.81 -7.12
CA ALA A 99 -102.88 18.19 -6.32
C ALA A 99 -103.87 17.04 -6.07
N ASP A 100 -103.87 16.02 -6.93
CA ASP A 100 -104.68 14.80 -6.80
C ASP A 100 -103.94 13.67 -6.07
N GLY A 101 -102.76 13.96 -5.52
CA GLY A 101 -101.94 13.03 -4.74
C GLY A 101 -101.16 12.03 -5.60
N LYS A 102 -101.00 12.28 -6.91
CA LYS A 102 -100.36 11.34 -7.85
C LYS A 102 -98.94 11.74 -8.22
N ALA A 103 -98.00 10.81 -8.07
CA ALA A 103 -96.64 10.92 -8.59
C ALA A 103 -96.47 9.97 -9.77
N VAL A 104 -96.03 10.49 -10.91
CA VAL A 104 -95.99 9.76 -12.19
C VAL A 104 -94.56 9.73 -12.74
N ILE A 105 -94.06 8.55 -13.09
CA ILE A 105 -92.81 8.35 -13.83
C ILE A 105 -93.02 7.33 -14.94
N SER A 106 -92.15 7.30 -15.96
CA SER A 106 -92.14 6.19 -16.93
C SER A 106 -91.02 5.19 -16.68
N LEU A 107 -91.26 3.95 -17.09
CA LEU A 107 -90.36 2.80 -17.00
C LEU A 107 -90.19 2.18 -18.38
N ALA A 108 -88.96 2.19 -18.88
CA ALA A 108 -88.57 1.55 -20.14
C ALA A 108 -87.76 0.26 -19.88
N THR A 109 -87.92 -0.74 -20.72
CA THR A 109 -87.15 -2.00 -20.65
C THR A 109 -85.67 -1.76 -21.00
N SER A 110 -84.77 -2.58 -20.44
CA SER A 110 -83.35 -2.68 -20.82
C SER A 110 -83.14 -3.79 -21.89
N ASN A 111 -81.90 -4.24 -22.14
CA ASN A 111 -81.56 -5.36 -23.03
C ASN A 111 -81.72 -6.77 -22.39
N ILE A 112 -82.28 -6.83 -21.18
CA ILE A 112 -82.46 -8.08 -20.41
C ILE A 112 -83.95 -8.41 -20.33
N ALA A 113 -84.33 -9.58 -20.85
CA ALA A 113 -85.70 -10.08 -20.74
C ALA A 113 -85.92 -10.76 -19.38
N GLY A 114 -87.08 -10.53 -18.75
CA GLY A 114 -87.41 -11.15 -17.47
C GLY A 114 -88.51 -10.45 -16.69
N ALA A 115 -89.02 -11.11 -15.65
CA ALA A 115 -90.00 -10.53 -14.73
C ALA A 115 -89.31 -9.82 -13.56
N GLY A 116 -89.89 -8.71 -13.11
CA GLY A 116 -89.40 -7.91 -11.99
C GLY A 116 -90.54 -7.27 -11.21
N THR A 117 -90.20 -6.57 -10.14
CA THR A 117 -91.16 -5.73 -9.41
C THR A 117 -90.62 -4.31 -9.31
N VAL A 118 -91.52 -3.34 -9.31
CA VAL A 118 -91.23 -1.95 -8.97
C VAL A 118 -91.99 -1.60 -7.71
N SER A 119 -91.31 -0.93 -6.77
CA SER A 119 -91.92 -0.41 -5.56
C SER A 119 -91.87 1.10 -5.52
N ALA A 120 -92.92 1.73 -5.00
CA ALA A 120 -93.03 3.16 -4.78
C ALA A 120 -93.19 3.41 -3.27
N ALA A 121 -92.33 4.24 -2.70
CA ALA A 121 -92.31 4.52 -1.27
C ALA A 121 -92.20 6.03 -0.99
N ILE A 122 -92.81 6.47 0.12
CA ILE A 122 -92.63 7.83 0.65
C ILE A 122 -91.70 7.82 1.86
N SER A 123 -91.18 9.00 2.24
CA SER A 123 -90.21 9.14 3.34
C SER A 123 -90.70 8.64 4.71
N SER A 124 -92.02 8.56 4.93
CA SER A 124 -92.62 8.02 6.16
C SER A 124 -92.65 6.47 6.21
N GLY A 125 -92.31 5.79 5.12
CA GLY A 125 -92.08 4.34 5.07
C GLY A 125 -93.21 3.53 4.43
N GLU A 126 -94.38 4.12 4.17
CA GLU A 126 -95.45 3.46 3.43
C GLU A 126 -95.04 3.23 1.97
N SER A 127 -95.31 2.02 1.47
CA SER A 127 -94.95 1.62 0.12
C SER A 127 -95.97 0.68 -0.52
N ALA A 128 -95.95 0.64 -1.85
CA ALA A 128 -96.70 -0.33 -2.65
C ALA A 128 -95.81 -0.83 -3.79
N SER A 129 -96.02 -2.08 -4.22
CA SER A 129 -95.28 -2.67 -5.34
C SER A 129 -96.21 -3.30 -6.36
N VAL A 130 -95.73 -3.35 -7.61
CA VAL A 130 -96.40 -4.02 -8.72
C VAL A 130 -95.38 -4.80 -9.55
N GLY A 131 -95.78 -5.97 -10.04
CA GLY A 131 -94.97 -6.80 -10.92
C GLY A 131 -95.11 -6.41 -12.39
N PHE A 132 -94.05 -6.63 -13.17
CA PHE A 132 -94.03 -6.45 -14.62
C PHE A 132 -93.12 -7.50 -15.28
N THR A 133 -93.23 -7.64 -16.59
CA THR A 133 -92.34 -8.45 -17.42
C THR A 133 -91.73 -7.58 -18.52
N MET A 134 -90.41 -7.62 -18.63
CA MET A 134 -89.61 -6.92 -19.64
C MET A 134 -89.33 -7.85 -20.82
N LYS A 135 -89.51 -7.34 -22.03
CA LYS A 135 -89.12 -8.07 -23.25
C LYS A 135 -87.61 -8.09 -23.48
N GLY A 136 -86.85 -7.20 -22.81
CA GLY A 136 -85.40 -7.14 -22.97
C GLY A 136 -84.95 -6.58 -24.32
N ASP A 137 -85.82 -5.87 -25.04
CA ASP A 137 -85.54 -5.25 -26.34
C ASP A 137 -85.16 -3.77 -26.23
N GLY A 138 -84.93 -3.27 -25.00
CA GLY A 138 -84.54 -1.90 -24.71
C GLY A 138 -83.09 -1.76 -24.27
N GLY A 139 -82.17 -2.39 -24.98
CA GLY A 139 -80.88 -1.79 -25.26
C GLY A 139 -80.75 -1.75 -26.77
N GLN A 140 -79.82 -0.97 -27.30
CA GLN A 140 -79.72 -0.73 -28.75
C GLN A 140 -79.40 -2.00 -29.55
N ALA A 141 -80.43 -2.76 -29.90
CA ALA A 141 -80.58 -3.47 -31.16
C ALA A 141 -81.65 -2.77 -32.01
N GLY A 142 -81.52 -1.44 -32.08
CA GLY A 142 -81.84 -0.60 -33.24
C GLY A 142 -80.60 0.13 -33.78
N GLY A 143 -79.38 -0.24 -33.34
CA GLY A 143 -78.11 0.34 -33.78
C GLY A 143 -77.14 0.67 -32.63
N GLY A 144 -76.57 -0.34 -31.96
CA GLY A 144 -75.51 -0.17 -30.95
C GLY A 144 -74.10 -0.17 -31.55
N ALA A 145 -73.14 0.41 -30.83
CA ALA A 145 -71.74 0.55 -31.27
C ALA A 145 -71.07 -0.82 -31.49
N GLN A 146 -70.46 -1.07 -32.65
CA GLN A 146 -69.54 -2.19 -32.88
C GLN A 146 -68.16 -1.64 -33.20
N VAL A 147 -67.09 -2.28 -32.70
CA VAL A 147 -65.71 -1.95 -33.05
C VAL A 147 -65.05 -3.15 -33.74
N THR A 148 -64.34 -2.90 -34.84
CA THR A 148 -63.40 -3.84 -35.45
C THR A 148 -62.02 -3.21 -35.51
N LEU A 149 -60.96 -4.01 -35.46
CA LEU A 149 -59.57 -3.53 -35.49
C LEU A 149 -58.82 -4.20 -36.63
N THR A 150 -58.09 -3.40 -37.41
CA THR A 150 -57.18 -3.88 -38.45
C THR A 150 -55.85 -3.16 -38.35
N LEU A 151 -54.77 -3.84 -38.68
CA LEU A 151 -53.44 -3.24 -38.83
C LEU A 151 -53.17 -2.96 -40.31
N THR A 152 -52.74 -1.74 -40.63
CA THR A 152 -52.34 -1.34 -41.99
C THR A 152 -50.90 -0.83 -42.05
N ASP A 153 -50.29 -0.88 -43.22
CA ASP A 153 -49.06 -0.14 -43.51
C ASP A 153 -49.34 1.37 -43.66
N VAL A 154 -48.29 2.15 -43.94
CA VAL A 154 -48.39 3.61 -44.18
C VAL A 154 -49.15 3.96 -45.46
N ASP A 155 -49.29 3.03 -46.39
CA ASP A 155 -50.02 3.17 -47.65
C ASP A 155 -51.49 2.73 -47.52
N GLY A 156 -51.89 2.22 -46.36
CA GLY A 156 -53.26 1.81 -46.03
C GLY A 156 -53.62 0.36 -46.40
N ASN A 157 -52.65 -0.47 -46.81
CA ASN A 157 -52.89 -1.89 -47.06
C ASN A 157 -52.85 -2.67 -45.75
N THR A 158 -53.70 -3.69 -45.61
CA THR A 158 -53.69 -4.55 -44.41
C THR A 158 -52.37 -5.32 -44.30
N THR A 159 -51.78 -5.35 -43.12
CA THR A 159 -50.58 -6.11 -42.81
C THR A 159 -50.73 -6.83 -41.47
N ASP A 160 -50.07 -7.98 -41.33
CA ASP A 160 -49.95 -8.72 -40.08
C ASP A 160 -48.53 -8.64 -39.50
N SER A 161 -47.68 -7.77 -40.04
CA SER A 161 -46.32 -7.56 -39.54
C SER A 161 -45.87 -6.11 -39.55
N ILE A 162 -45.04 -5.77 -38.56
CA ILE A 162 -44.32 -4.50 -38.45
C ILE A 162 -42.84 -4.77 -38.17
N THR A 163 -41.97 -3.86 -38.59
CA THR A 163 -40.53 -3.85 -38.27
C THR A 163 -40.10 -2.44 -37.87
N SER A 164 -38.85 -2.25 -37.41
CA SER A 164 -38.35 -0.91 -37.10
C SER A 164 -38.35 0.03 -38.31
N THR A 165 -38.24 -0.53 -39.52
CA THR A 165 -38.24 0.21 -40.79
C THR A 165 -39.61 0.32 -41.44
N SER A 166 -40.58 -0.47 -40.97
CA SER A 166 -41.95 -0.53 -41.51
C SER A 166 -42.95 -0.49 -40.35
N PRO A 167 -43.23 0.70 -39.77
CA PRO A 167 -44.22 0.86 -38.72
C PRO A 167 -45.64 0.63 -39.26
N GLY A 168 -46.55 0.26 -38.38
CA GLY A 168 -47.96 0.01 -38.72
C GLY A 168 -48.89 1.09 -38.20
N ILE A 169 -50.12 1.07 -38.70
CA ILE A 169 -51.23 1.91 -38.23
C ILE A 169 -52.38 1.00 -37.81
N LEU A 170 -52.73 1.03 -36.53
CA LEU A 170 -53.92 0.39 -36.02
C LEU A 170 -55.12 1.26 -36.36
N VAL A 171 -56.09 0.69 -37.08
CA VAL A 171 -57.32 1.35 -37.50
C VAL A 171 -58.51 0.63 -36.87
N ALA A 172 -59.16 1.30 -35.92
CA ALA A 172 -60.42 0.84 -35.34
C ALA A 172 -61.60 1.42 -36.14
N THR A 173 -62.49 0.57 -36.64
CA THR A 173 -63.73 0.99 -37.32
C THR A 173 -64.91 0.80 -36.38
N VAL A 174 -65.57 1.90 -36.04
CA VAL A 174 -66.72 1.94 -35.13
C VAL A 174 -67.99 2.18 -35.94
N THR A 175 -68.96 1.28 -35.84
CA THR A 175 -70.28 1.39 -36.50
C THR A 175 -71.38 1.45 -35.46
N GLY A 176 -72.56 1.98 -35.79
CA GLY A 176 -73.70 2.04 -34.84
C GLY A 176 -73.66 3.21 -33.85
N LEU A 177 -72.77 4.20 -34.04
CA LEU A 177 -72.79 5.47 -33.30
C LEU A 177 -73.04 6.64 -34.26
N SER A 178 -73.88 7.59 -33.85
CA SER A 178 -74.18 8.82 -34.59
C SER A 178 -73.33 10.02 -34.15
N LYS A 179 -72.48 9.84 -33.14
CA LYS A 179 -71.54 10.84 -32.63
C LYS A 179 -70.12 10.25 -32.63
N PRO A 180 -69.07 11.09 -32.80
CA PRO A 180 -67.69 10.65 -32.64
C PRO A 180 -67.46 9.98 -31.27
N ALA A 181 -66.74 8.86 -31.27
CA ALA A 181 -66.40 8.10 -30.09
C ALA A 181 -64.89 8.11 -29.85
N ILE A 182 -64.46 8.02 -28.58
CA ILE A 182 -63.06 7.81 -28.24
C ILE A 182 -62.80 6.31 -28.23
N VAL A 183 -61.77 5.87 -28.96
CA VAL A 183 -61.24 4.51 -28.95
C VAL A 183 -59.93 4.50 -28.18
N THR A 184 -59.81 3.59 -27.22
CA THR A 184 -58.57 3.34 -26.47
C THR A 184 -57.88 2.10 -27.03
N PHE A 185 -56.61 2.25 -27.40
CA PHE A 185 -55.74 1.23 -27.95
C PHE A 185 -54.72 0.75 -26.91
N ASP A 186 -54.43 -0.55 -26.92
CA ASP A 186 -53.35 -1.14 -26.13
C ASP A 186 -52.69 -2.30 -26.89
N ALA A 187 -51.41 -2.57 -26.65
CA ALA A 187 -50.66 -3.64 -27.29
C ALA A 187 -49.66 -4.26 -26.30
N SER A 188 -49.51 -5.59 -26.35
CA SER A 188 -48.64 -6.33 -25.41
C SER A 188 -47.14 -6.19 -25.73
N LEU A 189 -46.82 -6.05 -27.02
CA LEU A 189 -45.51 -5.71 -27.57
C LEU A 189 -45.71 -4.71 -28.71
N GLY A 190 -44.72 -3.85 -28.91
CA GLY A 190 -44.78 -2.70 -29.82
C GLY A 190 -45.09 -1.41 -29.05
N ASP A 191 -44.53 -0.30 -29.51
CA ASP A 191 -44.68 1.00 -28.87
C ASP A 191 -45.84 1.79 -29.48
N LEU A 192 -46.70 2.34 -28.62
CA LEU A 192 -47.87 3.14 -28.95
C LEU A 192 -47.69 4.54 -28.35
N PRO A 193 -47.15 5.51 -29.11
CA PRO A 193 -46.91 6.87 -28.61
C PRO A 193 -48.20 7.57 -28.17
N ILE A 194 -49.33 7.19 -28.77
CA ILE A 194 -50.66 7.64 -28.41
C ILE A 194 -51.58 6.43 -28.23
N LYS A 195 -52.29 6.38 -27.10
CA LYS A 195 -53.18 5.25 -26.74
C LYS A 195 -54.67 5.54 -26.98
N THR A 196 -55.03 6.73 -27.44
CA THR A 196 -56.44 7.08 -27.66
C THR A 196 -56.60 7.90 -28.94
N ALA A 197 -57.67 7.65 -29.69
CA ALA A 197 -58.06 8.46 -30.85
C ALA A 197 -59.58 8.64 -30.94
N ILE A 198 -60.04 9.74 -31.56
CA ILE A 198 -61.45 10.02 -31.82
C ILE A 198 -61.81 9.48 -33.21
N THR A 199 -62.99 8.86 -33.37
CA THR A 199 -63.47 8.41 -34.68
C THR A 199 -63.77 9.57 -35.61
N ASP A 200 -63.34 9.47 -36.87
CA ASP A 200 -63.66 10.42 -37.94
C ASP A 200 -65.12 10.31 -38.43
N ALA A 201 -65.46 11.07 -39.49
CA ALA A 201 -66.79 11.06 -40.10
C ALA A 201 -67.20 9.70 -40.70
N ASN A 202 -66.25 8.78 -40.92
CA ASN A 202 -66.48 7.42 -41.39
C ASN A 202 -66.47 6.39 -40.25
N GLY A 203 -66.40 6.85 -38.99
CA GLY A 203 -66.33 5.98 -37.82
C GLY A 203 -64.95 5.39 -37.55
N LYS A 204 -63.86 5.89 -38.17
CA LYS A 204 -62.51 5.33 -38.01
C LYS A 204 -61.67 6.12 -37.01
N ALA A 205 -61.04 5.42 -36.07
CA ALA A 205 -60.03 5.97 -35.18
C ALA A 205 -58.70 5.25 -35.44
N SER A 206 -57.59 5.98 -35.54
CA SER A 206 -56.29 5.38 -35.90
C SER A 206 -55.16 5.83 -34.99
N VAL A 207 -54.25 4.91 -34.68
CA VAL A 207 -52.99 5.20 -33.96
C VAL A 207 -51.82 4.46 -34.63
N SER A 208 -50.63 5.07 -34.64
CA SER A 208 -49.42 4.41 -35.12
C SER A 208 -48.86 3.45 -34.08
N ILE A 209 -48.36 2.30 -34.53
CA ILE A 209 -47.65 1.30 -33.71
C ILE A 209 -46.25 1.04 -34.29
N TYR A 210 -45.25 1.08 -33.42
CA TYR A 210 -43.84 0.88 -33.76
C TYR A 210 -43.34 -0.46 -33.20
N ALA A 211 -42.38 -1.09 -33.87
CA ALA A 211 -41.87 -2.42 -33.52
C ALA A 211 -41.25 -2.53 -32.11
N GLY A 212 -40.84 -1.43 -31.47
CA GLY A 212 -40.13 -1.47 -30.20
C GLY A 212 -38.80 -2.23 -30.29
N SER A 213 -38.25 -2.69 -29.16
CA SER A 213 -36.93 -3.33 -29.06
C SER A 213 -36.95 -4.87 -29.07
N THR A 214 -38.13 -5.49 -29.07
CA THR A 214 -38.27 -6.95 -28.86
C THR A 214 -39.12 -7.58 -29.97
N PRO A 215 -38.51 -8.38 -30.87
CA PRO A 215 -39.24 -9.15 -31.87
C PRO A 215 -40.15 -10.21 -31.22
N GLY A 216 -41.26 -10.53 -31.87
CA GLY A 216 -42.19 -11.56 -31.38
C GLY A 216 -43.62 -11.40 -31.93
N ALA A 217 -44.47 -12.39 -31.67
CA ALA A 217 -45.91 -12.29 -31.93
C ALA A 217 -46.59 -11.51 -30.79
N SER A 218 -47.53 -10.63 -31.16
CA SER A 218 -48.23 -9.72 -30.24
C SER A 218 -49.70 -9.58 -30.64
N SER A 219 -50.53 -9.08 -29.73
CA SER A 219 -51.87 -8.62 -30.07
C SER A 219 -52.09 -7.18 -29.64
N ALA A 220 -52.87 -6.46 -30.45
CA ALA A 220 -53.36 -5.11 -30.17
C ALA A 220 -54.87 -5.18 -29.93
N THR A 221 -55.35 -4.35 -29.02
CA THR A 221 -56.77 -4.23 -28.68
C THR A 221 -57.26 -2.80 -28.88
N ALA A 222 -58.50 -2.65 -29.31
CA ALA A 222 -59.22 -1.38 -29.40
C ALA A 222 -60.51 -1.48 -28.59
N SER A 223 -60.78 -0.48 -27.75
CA SER A 223 -61.88 -0.51 -26.79
C SER A 223 -62.67 0.80 -26.76
N LEU A 224 -63.99 0.69 -26.62
CA LEU A 224 -64.92 1.81 -26.44
C LEU A 224 -65.29 2.01 -24.98
N ALA A 225 -65.66 3.23 -24.60
CA ALA A 225 -66.18 3.54 -23.27
C ALA A 225 -67.48 2.78 -22.92
N THR A 226 -68.21 2.33 -23.95
CA THR A 226 -69.42 1.50 -23.85
C THR A 226 -69.12 0.03 -23.54
N GLY A 227 -67.85 -0.39 -23.60
CA GLY A 227 -67.37 -1.70 -23.17
C GLY A 227 -66.99 -2.68 -24.29
N GLU A 228 -67.33 -2.37 -25.55
CA GLU A 228 -66.98 -3.20 -26.70
C GLU A 228 -65.48 -3.18 -26.99
N LYS A 229 -64.94 -4.33 -27.41
CA LYS A 229 -63.52 -4.52 -27.70
C LYS A 229 -63.33 -5.29 -29.00
N ALA A 230 -62.25 -4.96 -29.72
CA ALA A 230 -61.73 -5.73 -30.85
C ALA A 230 -60.24 -6.03 -30.63
N GLU A 231 -59.78 -7.15 -31.16
CA GLU A 231 -58.39 -7.61 -31.08
C GLU A 231 -57.85 -7.93 -32.47
N HIS A 232 -56.58 -7.58 -32.72
CA HIS A 232 -55.84 -7.95 -33.94
C HIS A 232 -54.47 -8.52 -33.55
N VAL A 233 -54.10 -9.68 -34.10
CA VAL A 233 -52.81 -10.33 -33.86
C VAL A 233 -51.83 -9.98 -34.96
N PHE A 234 -50.58 -9.66 -34.61
CA PHE A 234 -49.55 -9.28 -35.57
C PHE A 234 -48.15 -9.73 -35.09
N VAL A 235 -47.18 -9.69 -35.98
CA VAL A 235 -45.78 -10.09 -35.72
C VAL A 235 -44.85 -8.88 -35.81
N ILE A 236 -44.02 -8.70 -34.79
CA ILE A 236 -42.90 -7.78 -34.81
C ILE A 236 -41.69 -8.52 -35.37
N GLY A 237 -41.33 -8.23 -36.61
CA GLY A 237 -40.20 -8.83 -37.30
C GLY A 237 -38.86 -8.22 -36.89
N ALA A 238 -37.82 -9.05 -36.84
CA ALA A 238 -36.44 -8.55 -36.75
C ALA A 238 -36.09 -7.79 -38.03
N SER A 239 -35.43 -6.64 -37.90
CA SER A 239 -35.00 -5.85 -39.04
C SER A 239 -33.78 -6.53 -39.67
N ASP A 240 -33.74 -6.72 -41.00
CA ASP A 240 -32.60 -7.37 -41.66
C ASP A 240 -31.43 -6.39 -41.81
N VAL A 241 -30.87 -6.00 -40.66
CA VAL A 241 -29.72 -5.12 -40.57
C VAL A 241 -28.44 -5.94 -40.66
N GLN A 242 -27.48 -5.43 -41.40
CA GLN A 242 -26.14 -5.97 -41.54
C GLN A 242 -25.12 -4.95 -41.01
N MET A 243 -24.06 -5.45 -40.37
CA MET A 243 -22.92 -4.65 -39.94
C MET A 243 -21.72 -5.01 -40.81
N GLY A 244 -21.03 -4.02 -41.35
CA GLY A 244 -19.89 -4.24 -42.23
C GLY A 244 -19.21 -2.94 -42.62
N SER A 245 -18.43 -2.97 -43.70
CA SER A 245 -17.75 -1.78 -44.23
C SER A 245 -17.31 -1.99 -45.69
N GLY A 246 -16.89 -0.92 -46.35
CA GLY A 246 -16.36 -0.94 -47.72
C GLY A 246 -17.36 -0.57 -48.81
N ASP A 247 -16.83 -0.39 -50.03
CA ASP A 247 -17.58 -0.21 -51.26
C ASP A 247 -16.93 -1.11 -52.35
N PRO A 248 -17.55 -2.23 -52.75
CA PRO A 248 -18.85 -2.74 -52.29
C PRO A 248 -18.84 -3.16 -50.82
N PHE A 249 -20.01 -3.09 -50.16
CA PHE A 249 -20.17 -3.43 -48.75
C PHE A 249 -19.79 -4.89 -48.44
N VAL A 250 -18.97 -5.08 -47.41
CA VAL A 250 -18.56 -6.39 -46.90
C VAL A 250 -19.12 -6.58 -45.49
N SER A 251 -20.11 -7.46 -45.38
CA SER A 251 -20.69 -7.85 -44.08
C SER A 251 -19.66 -8.53 -43.17
N GLY A 252 -19.70 -8.22 -41.88
CA GLY A 252 -18.81 -8.78 -40.87
C GLY A 252 -17.39 -8.18 -40.82
N LYS A 253 -17.09 -7.16 -41.62
CA LYS A 253 -15.77 -6.52 -41.67
C LYS A 253 -15.82 -5.08 -41.17
N ALA A 254 -14.94 -4.71 -40.24
CA ALA A 254 -14.73 -3.33 -39.82
C ALA A 254 -13.69 -2.64 -40.71
N ALA A 255 -13.91 -1.37 -41.05
CA ALA A 255 -12.94 -0.56 -41.75
C ALA A 255 -11.91 -0.02 -40.75
N VAL A 256 -10.65 -0.04 -41.16
CA VAL A 256 -9.51 0.45 -40.39
C VAL A 256 -8.79 1.46 -41.27
N SER A 257 -8.67 2.71 -40.82
CA SER A 257 -8.05 3.78 -41.63
C SER A 257 -6.56 3.58 -41.88
N ALA A 258 -5.89 2.83 -41.00
CA ALA A 258 -4.48 2.47 -41.10
C ALA A 258 -4.26 1.05 -40.58
N ALA A 259 -3.99 0.13 -41.51
CA ALA A 259 -3.74 -1.28 -41.17
C ALA A 259 -2.40 -1.51 -40.45
N THR A 260 -1.47 -0.56 -40.56
CA THR A 260 -0.18 -0.59 -39.88
C THR A 260 0.04 0.74 -39.14
N LEU A 261 0.37 0.69 -37.86
CA LEU A 261 0.67 1.84 -37.01
C LEU A 261 2.04 1.69 -36.35
N SER A 262 2.73 2.79 -36.07
CA SER A 262 3.85 2.77 -35.10
C SER A 262 3.31 2.83 -33.67
N ALA A 263 4.14 2.52 -32.67
CA ALA A 263 3.78 2.75 -31.27
C ALA A 263 3.35 4.21 -31.03
N GLY A 264 2.24 4.42 -30.31
CA GLY A 264 1.61 5.75 -30.14
C GLY A 264 0.73 6.21 -31.30
N GLY A 265 0.71 5.47 -32.42
CA GLY A 265 -0.13 5.79 -33.57
C GLY A 265 -1.62 5.61 -33.30
N THR A 266 -2.44 6.33 -34.07
CA THR A 266 -3.91 6.25 -34.01
C THR A 266 -4.50 5.74 -35.32
N ALA A 267 -5.55 4.93 -35.24
CA ALA A 267 -6.40 4.57 -36.38
C ALA A 267 -7.86 4.84 -36.07
N THR A 268 -8.63 5.12 -37.11
CA THR A 268 -10.08 5.21 -37.04
C THR A 268 -10.66 3.85 -37.42
N ILE A 269 -11.51 3.30 -36.54
CA ILE A 269 -12.27 2.09 -36.77
C ILE A 269 -13.72 2.47 -37.07
N SER A 270 -14.27 2.02 -38.18
CA SER A 270 -15.67 2.31 -38.53
C SER A 270 -16.43 1.10 -39.03
N VAL A 271 -17.74 1.10 -38.75
CA VAL A 271 -18.71 0.13 -39.28
C VAL A 271 -19.94 0.88 -39.76
N MET A 272 -20.54 0.35 -40.82
CA MET A 272 -21.82 0.78 -41.37
C MET A 272 -22.89 -0.26 -41.03
N LEU A 273 -24.01 0.21 -40.49
CA LEU A 273 -25.26 -0.51 -40.31
C LEU A 273 -26.17 -0.17 -41.49
N GLN A 274 -26.55 -1.17 -42.28
CA GLN A 274 -27.44 -1.00 -43.43
C GLN A 274 -28.47 -2.11 -43.49
N ASP A 275 -29.59 -1.85 -44.16
CA ASP A 275 -30.62 -2.86 -44.44
C ASP A 275 -30.21 -3.81 -45.59
N SER A 276 -31.07 -4.79 -45.89
CA SER A 276 -30.87 -5.76 -46.98
C SER A 276 -30.91 -5.14 -48.38
N GLN A 277 -31.34 -3.89 -48.52
CA GLN A 277 -31.35 -3.13 -49.77
C GLN A 277 -30.13 -2.20 -49.90
N GLY A 278 -29.24 -2.20 -48.91
CA GLY A 278 -28.02 -1.38 -48.89
C GLY A 278 -28.25 0.06 -48.45
N LYS A 279 -29.42 0.39 -47.87
CA LYS A 279 -29.69 1.73 -47.34
C LYS A 279 -29.20 1.81 -45.88
N PRO A 280 -28.57 2.92 -45.45
CA PRO A 280 -28.13 3.08 -44.07
C PRO A 280 -29.27 2.99 -43.05
N PHE A 281 -29.01 2.34 -41.93
CA PHE A 281 -29.95 2.25 -40.82
C PHE A 281 -29.96 3.56 -40.03
N THR A 282 -31.05 4.33 -40.11
CA THR A 282 -31.10 5.72 -39.64
C THR A 282 -31.35 5.88 -38.14
N GLU A 283 -31.84 4.84 -37.47
CA GLU A 283 -32.10 4.90 -36.03
C GLU A 283 -30.79 4.83 -35.22
N PRO A 284 -30.68 5.55 -34.07
CA PRO A 284 -29.52 5.47 -33.20
C PRO A 284 -29.31 4.06 -32.63
N VAL A 285 -28.10 3.53 -32.76
CA VAL A 285 -27.71 2.20 -32.23
C VAL A 285 -26.39 2.31 -31.48
N ASP A 286 -26.32 1.84 -30.24
CA ASP A 286 -25.05 1.76 -29.51
C ASP A 286 -24.18 0.62 -30.03
N VAL A 287 -22.98 0.97 -30.49
CA VAL A 287 -22.00 0.04 -31.03
C VAL A 287 -20.81 -0.06 -30.08
N SER A 288 -20.52 -1.28 -29.62
CA SER A 288 -19.39 -1.56 -28.73
C SER A 288 -18.15 -1.93 -29.53
N PHE A 289 -17.04 -1.27 -29.26
CA PHE A 289 -15.72 -1.55 -29.83
C PHE A 289 -14.81 -2.15 -28.76
N SER A 290 -14.00 -3.14 -29.15
CA SER A 290 -12.96 -3.71 -28.30
C SER A 290 -11.84 -4.30 -29.14
N SER A 291 -10.69 -4.55 -28.54
CA SER A 291 -9.57 -5.27 -29.16
C SER A 291 -8.94 -6.27 -28.20
N THR A 292 -8.08 -7.15 -28.71
CA THR A 292 -7.30 -8.06 -27.87
C THR A 292 -6.43 -7.29 -26.85
N CYS A 293 -5.78 -6.20 -27.26
CA CYS A 293 -4.90 -5.42 -26.39
C CYS A 293 -5.63 -4.44 -25.46
N SER A 294 -6.83 -3.96 -25.82
CA SER A 294 -7.64 -3.12 -24.92
C SER A 294 -8.34 -3.91 -23.82
N LYS A 295 -8.46 -5.23 -23.96
CA LYS A 295 -9.06 -6.14 -22.97
C LYS A 295 -8.06 -6.74 -21.97
N LYS A 296 -6.76 -6.47 -22.10
CA LYS A 296 -5.74 -6.92 -21.13
C LYS A 296 -5.95 -6.26 -19.76
N THR A 297 -5.51 -6.92 -18.69
CA THR A 297 -5.54 -6.39 -17.31
C THR A 297 -4.79 -5.07 -17.15
N SER A 298 -3.72 -4.88 -17.92
CA SER A 298 -3.10 -3.57 -18.19
C SER A 298 -3.27 -3.25 -19.68
N PRO A 299 -4.20 -2.34 -20.05
CA PRO A 299 -4.52 -2.09 -21.45
C PRO A 299 -3.34 -1.54 -22.26
N GLU A 300 -2.94 -2.28 -23.30
CA GLU A 300 -1.86 -1.90 -24.24
C GLU A 300 -2.39 -1.14 -25.46
N ALA A 301 -3.70 -0.94 -25.54
CA ALA A 301 -4.39 -0.11 -26.51
C ALA A 301 -5.64 0.51 -25.87
N VAL A 302 -6.07 1.66 -26.40
CA VAL A 302 -7.31 2.32 -25.99
C VAL A 302 -8.22 2.47 -27.19
N ILE A 303 -9.48 2.08 -27.04
CA ILE A 303 -10.53 2.25 -28.05
C ILE A 303 -11.78 2.79 -27.37
N SER A 304 -12.39 3.83 -27.94
CA SER A 304 -13.58 4.46 -27.35
C SER A 304 -14.80 3.56 -27.56
N SER A 305 -15.56 3.28 -26.49
CA SER A 305 -16.69 2.34 -26.53
C SER A 305 -17.60 2.54 -25.31
N PRO A 306 -18.95 2.47 -25.45
CA PRO A 306 -19.69 2.36 -26.71
C PRO A 306 -19.73 3.68 -27.50
N VAL A 307 -20.07 3.61 -28.79
CA VAL A 307 -20.33 4.76 -29.66
C VAL A 307 -21.68 4.59 -30.35
N THR A 308 -22.52 5.62 -30.33
CA THR A 308 -23.82 5.62 -31.01
C THR A 308 -23.64 5.84 -32.51
N ALA A 309 -24.20 4.94 -33.33
CA ALA A 309 -24.25 5.06 -34.78
C ALA A 309 -25.24 6.16 -35.20
N ILE A 310 -24.84 7.04 -36.13
CA ILE A 310 -25.71 8.08 -36.70
C ILE A 310 -25.77 7.87 -38.21
N ASN A 311 -26.98 7.79 -38.78
CA ASN A 311 -27.18 7.44 -40.20
C ASN A 311 -26.44 6.15 -40.59
N GLY A 312 -26.48 5.15 -39.73
CA GLY A 312 -25.84 3.84 -39.93
C GLY A 312 -24.34 3.81 -39.64
N LEU A 313 -23.65 4.95 -39.54
CA LEU A 313 -22.20 4.97 -39.35
C LEU A 313 -21.82 5.07 -37.87
N ALA A 314 -21.06 4.10 -37.37
CA ALA A 314 -20.38 4.18 -36.07
C ALA A 314 -18.87 4.26 -36.28
N THR A 315 -18.21 5.17 -35.55
CA THR A 315 -16.78 5.44 -35.68
C THR A 315 -16.11 5.57 -34.32
N SER A 316 -15.01 4.87 -34.10
CA SER A 316 -14.20 4.95 -32.88
C SER A 316 -12.73 5.18 -33.20
N THR A 317 -12.02 5.85 -32.29
CA THR A 317 -10.56 6.05 -32.39
C THR A 317 -9.83 4.99 -31.59
N TYR A 318 -8.93 4.28 -32.25
CA TYR A 318 -7.96 3.35 -31.68
C TYR A 318 -6.62 4.07 -31.45
N LEU A 319 -6.03 3.91 -30.27
CA LEU A 319 -4.70 4.40 -29.90
C LEU A 319 -3.83 3.25 -29.41
N ALA A 320 -2.69 3.03 -30.07
CA ALA A 320 -1.70 2.03 -29.66
C ALA A 320 -0.85 2.55 -28.48
N LYS A 321 -0.85 1.87 -27.33
CA LYS A 321 -0.01 2.20 -26.15
C LYS A 321 1.16 1.25 -25.92
N GLY A 322 1.41 0.31 -26.85
CA GLY A 322 2.48 -0.68 -26.70
C GLY A 322 2.13 -2.06 -27.26
N CYS A 323 0.91 -2.28 -27.74
CA CYS A 323 0.47 -3.55 -28.33
C CYS A 323 1.23 -3.88 -29.65
N VAL A 324 2.45 -4.42 -29.60
CA VAL A 324 3.24 -4.76 -30.80
C VAL A 324 2.74 -6.06 -31.44
N GLY A 325 2.66 -6.09 -32.78
CA GLY A 325 2.10 -7.21 -33.53
C GLY A 325 0.68 -6.93 -34.00
N ASP A 326 -0.07 -7.99 -34.32
CA ASP A 326 -1.45 -7.88 -34.80
C ASP A 326 -2.42 -7.76 -33.62
N ASP A 327 -3.18 -6.65 -33.54
CA ASP A 327 -4.29 -6.46 -32.61
C ASP A 327 -5.63 -6.70 -33.31
N ASN A 328 -6.39 -7.68 -32.82
CA ASN A 328 -7.68 -8.06 -33.40
C ASN A 328 -8.79 -7.19 -32.79
N ILE A 329 -9.45 -6.40 -33.63
CA ILE A 329 -10.58 -5.55 -33.26
C ILE A 329 -11.90 -6.35 -33.42
N THR A 330 -12.75 -6.29 -32.40
CA THR A 330 -14.12 -6.81 -32.41
C THR A 330 -15.11 -5.68 -32.18
N VAL A 331 -16.06 -5.53 -33.09
CA VAL A 331 -17.15 -4.56 -33.04
C VAL A 331 -18.46 -5.31 -32.92
N SER A 332 -19.33 -4.93 -31.99
CA SER A 332 -20.62 -5.59 -31.75
C SER A 332 -21.75 -4.59 -31.49
N ALA A 333 -22.96 -4.93 -31.92
CA ALA A 333 -24.18 -4.16 -31.66
C ALA A 333 -25.39 -5.10 -31.61
N ASP A 334 -26.44 -4.70 -30.87
CA ASP A 334 -27.76 -5.34 -30.92
C ASP A 334 -28.72 -4.42 -31.66
N VAL A 335 -29.34 -4.92 -32.73
CA VAL A 335 -30.38 -4.19 -33.46
C VAL A 335 -31.63 -5.06 -33.52
N GLY A 336 -32.63 -4.71 -32.71
CA GLY A 336 -33.90 -5.42 -32.66
C GLY A 336 -33.74 -6.91 -32.32
N GLY A 337 -32.88 -7.25 -31.36
CA GLY A 337 -32.64 -8.63 -30.90
C GLY A 337 -31.72 -9.45 -31.80
N LYS A 338 -31.16 -8.86 -32.87
CA LYS A 338 -30.14 -9.48 -33.71
C LYS A 338 -28.75 -9.00 -33.29
N ASN A 339 -27.91 -9.92 -32.82
CA ASN A 339 -26.50 -9.65 -32.55
C ASN A 339 -25.72 -9.49 -33.86
N LEU A 340 -25.17 -8.31 -34.07
CA LEU A 340 -24.30 -7.99 -35.19
C LEU A 340 -22.85 -7.97 -34.71
N SER A 341 -21.94 -8.47 -35.54
CA SER A 341 -20.50 -8.47 -35.25
C SER A 341 -19.70 -8.17 -36.49
N ALA A 342 -18.62 -7.41 -36.34
CA ALA A 342 -17.63 -7.17 -37.38
C ALA A 342 -16.20 -7.22 -36.80
N THR A 343 -15.23 -7.64 -37.61
CA THR A 343 -13.82 -7.74 -37.20
C THR A 343 -12.89 -6.91 -38.08
N GLY A 344 -11.81 -6.43 -37.48
CA GLY A 344 -10.71 -5.74 -38.15
C GLY A 344 -9.38 -6.09 -37.49
N VAL A 345 -8.26 -5.82 -38.16
CA VAL A 345 -6.92 -6.06 -37.62
C VAL A 345 -6.08 -4.80 -37.82
N VAL A 346 -5.35 -4.41 -36.78
CA VAL A 346 -4.33 -3.35 -36.84
C VAL A 346 -2.98 -3.99 -36.49
N LYS A 347 -1.97 -3.81 -37.32
CA LYS A 347 -0.59 -4.24 -37.04
C LYS A 347 0.22 -3.09 -36.45
N ILE A 348 0.80 -3.26 -35.28
CA ILE A 348 1.59 -2.22 -34.62
C ILE A 348 3.08 -2.57 -34.74
N LEU A 349 3.85 -1.64 -35.27
CA LEU A 349 5.30 -1.71 -35.37
C LEU A 349 5.94 -1.30 -34.03
N ALA A 350 7.04 -1.95 -33.67
CA ALA A 350 7.90 -1.50 -32.58
C ALA A 350 8.51 -0.13 -32.94
N ALA A 351 8.64 0.76 -31.96
CA ALA A 351 9.39 2.00 -32.14
C ALA A 351 10.88 1.72 -32.28
N ASP A 352 11.58 2.53 -33.06
CA ASP A 352 13.03 2.47 -33.15
C ASP A 352 13.65 2.94 -31.83
N ALA A 353 14.58 2.16 -31.31
CA ALA A 353 15.29 2.52 -30.08
C ALA A 353 16.33 3.60 -30.40
N GLY A 354 16.39 4.65 -29.57
CA GLY A 354 17.39 5.71 -29.63
C GLY A 354 18.49 5.55 -28.59
N SER A 355 18.17 5.02 -27.41
CA SER A 355 19.14 4.75 -26.33
C SER A 355 18.66 3.65 -25.38
N ILE A 356 19.61 3.07 -24.64
CA ILE A 356 19.36 2.26 -23.45
C ILE A 356 20.14 2.87 -22.28
N VAL A 357 19.52 2.95 -21.11
CA VAL A 357 20.13 3.54 -19.91
C VAL A 357 19.96 2.60 -18.72
N PHE A 358 20.97 2.54 -17.86
CA PHE A 358 20.89 1.82 -16.60
C PHE A 358 19.93 2.54 -15.63
N VAL A 359 19.15 1.78 -14.88
CA VAL A 359 18.20 2.29 -13.88
C VAL A 359 18.76 2.09 -12.48
N ASP A 360 18.97 0.83 -12.08
CA ASP A 360 19.48 0.45 -10.76
C ASP A 360 19.90 -1.03 -10.71
N ALA A 361 20.66 -1.35 -9.67
CA ALA A 361 21.01 -2.69 -9.21
C ALA A 361 20.54 -2.80 -7.75
N SER A 362 19.71 -3.81 -7.45
CA SER A 362 19.09 -3.92 -6.12
C SER A 362 19.25 -5.34 -5.57
N PRO A 363 20.05 -5.55 -4.50
CA PRO A 363 20.98 -4.58 -3.88
C PRO A 363 22.26 -4.34 -4.73
N GLU A 364 23.01 -3.28 -4.44
CA GLU A 364 24.29 -2.95 -5.13
C GLU A 364 25.50 -3.74 -4.59
N ASN A 365 25.34 -4.37 -3.41
CA ASN A 365 26.31 -5.27 -2.81
C ASN A 365 25.60 -6.60 -2.53
N ILE A 366 26.16 -7.70 -3.00
CA ILE A 366 25.67 -9.06 -2.73
C ILE A 366 26.77 -9.89 -2.08
N GLY A 367 26.38 -10.87 -1.26
CA GLY A 367 27.28 -11.87 -0.70
C GLY A 367 27.82 -12.79 -1.79
N ILE A 368 29.01 -13.38 -1.62
CA ILE A 368 29.36 -14.59 -2.37
C ILE A 368 28.41 -15.73 -1.95
N LYS A 369 28.23 -16.70 -2.83
CA LYS A 369 27.35 -17.83 -2.61
C LYS A 369 27.75 -18.65 -1.37
N GLY A 370 26.79 -18.90 -0.50
CA GLY A 370 26.94 -19.66 0.75
C GLY A 370 27.21 -18.81 2.01
N THR A 371 27.21 -17.48 1.91
CA THR A 371 27.57 -16.60 3.05
C THR A 371 26.37 -16.19 3.92
N GLY A 372 25.15 -16.42 3.44
CA GLY A 372 23.92 -16.05 4.14
C GLY A 372 23.46 -14.60 3.94
N SER A 373 24.20 -13.79 3.18
CA SER A 373 23.80 -12.45 2.71
C SER A 373 22.90 -12.55 1.46
N ASP A 374 22.40 -11.42 0.95
CA ASP A 374 21.71 -11.40 -0.36
C ASP A 374 22.68 -11.89 -1.44
N GLU A 375 22.40 -13.04 -2.06
CA GLU A 375 23.26 -13.67 -3.09
C GLU A 375 22.82 -13.35 -4.52
N SER A 376 21.88 -12.43 -4.69
CA SER A 376 21.37 -12.05 -6.00
C SER A 376 21.00 -10.58 -6.06
N SER A 377 21.22 -9.96 -7.22
CA SER A 377 20.88 -8.56 -7.48
C SER A 377 20.03 -8.45 -8.74
N ILE A 378 18.93 -7.70 -8.64
CA ILE A 378 18.07 -7.38 -9.77
C ILE A 378 18.65 -6.17 -10.49
N ILE A 379 18.96 -6.33 -11.77
CA ILE A 379 19.55 -5.29 -12.61
C ILE A 379 18.51 -4.82 -13.61
N ARG A 380 18.22 -3.51 -13.63
CA ARG A 380 17.20 -2.92 -14.50
C ARG A 380 17.80 -1.90 -15.46
N PHE A 381 17.33 -1.94 -16.70
CA PHE A 381 17.64 -1.00 -17.77
C PHE A 381 16.35 -0.42 -18.36
N LYS A 382 16.45 0.76 -18.98
CA LYS A 382 15.35 1.45 -19.66
C LYS A 382 15.72 1.77 -21.10
N VAL A 383 14.88 1.39 -22.04
CA VAL A 383 15.03 1.71 -23.47
C VAL A 383 14.16 2.92 -23.80
N LEU A 384 14.78 3.90 -24.48
CA LEU A 384 14.16 5.14 -24.91
C LEU A 384 14.30 5.32 -26.43
N ASP A 385 13.33 5.97 -27.08
CA ASP A 385 13.40 6.37 -28.48
C ASP A 385 14.32 7.60 -28.66
N THR A 386 14.45 8.10 -29.90
CA THR A 386 15.26 9.29 -30.22
C THR A 386 14.72 10.60 -29.63
N ASN A 387 13.47 10.60 -29.16
CA ASN A 387 12.79 11.74 -28.56
C ASN A 387 12.72 11.62 -27.02
N GLY A 388 13.28 10.56 -26.43
CA GLY A 388 13.30 10.30 -25.00
C GLY A 388 12.06 9.58 -24.44
N ASN A 389 11.15 9.07 -25.28
CA ASN A 389 9.99 8.29 -24.82
C ASN A 389 10.34 6.83 -24.60
N ALA A 390 9.63 6.15 -23.69
CA ALA A 390 9.81 4.73 -23.43
C ALA A 390 9.46 3.85 -24.64
N VAL A 391 10.30 2.84 -24.92
CA VAL A 391 10.08 1.87 -26.00
C VAL A 391 9.76 0.49 -25.43
N ALA A 392 8.53 0.04 -25.64
CA ALA A 392 8.05 -1.27 -25.22
C ALA A 392 8.42 -2.39 -26.21
N ASN A 393 8.43 -3.63 -25.73
CA ASN A 393 8.64 -4.86 -26.49
C ASN A 393 9.96 -4.89 -27.30
N LYS A 394 11.00 -4.22 -26.80
CA LYS A 394 12.33 -4.27 -27.40
C LYS A 394 13.13 -5.40 -26.75
N ALA A 395 13.65 -6.31 -27.57
CA ALA A 395 14.54 -7.38 -27.11
C ALA A 395 15.89 -6.79 -26.70
N VAL A 396 16.34 -7.18 -25.52
CA VAL A 396 17.61 -6.78 -24.92
C VAL A 396 18.35 -8.02 -24.48
N SER A 397 19.62 -8.11 -24.86
CA SER A 397 20.56 -9.14 -24.45
C SER A 397 21.44 -8.63 -23.32
N PHE A 398 21.67 -9.47 -22.30
CA PHE A 398 22.51 -9.17 -21.15
C PHE A 398 23.78 -10.02 -21.16
N SER A 399 24.90 -9.41 -20.80
CA SER A 399 26.17 -10.12 -20.62
C SER A 399 26.90 -9.63 -19.36
N LEU A 400 27.59 -10.54 -18.69
CA LEU A 400 28.52 -10.20 -17.60
C LEU A 400 29.88 -9.86 -18.18
N ASN A 401 30.58 -8.91 -17.56
CA ASN A 401 32.00 -8.67 -17.86
C ASN A 401 32.93 -9.81 -17.39
N THR A 402 32.48 -10.64 -16.44
CA THR A 402 33.21 -11.78 -15.90
C THR A 402 32.25 -12.86 -15.37
N ASP A 403 32.65 -14.12 -15.47
CA ASP A 403 31.96 -15.31 -14.96
C ASP A 403 32.75 -16.03 -13.86
N VAL A 404 33.79 -15.38 -13.32
CA VAL A 404 34.67 -15.94 -12.27
C VAL A 404 33.88 -16.43 -11.07
N GLY A 405 34.29 -17.55 -10.49
CA GLY A 405 33.58 -18.16 -9.37
C GLY A 405 32.19 -18.71 -9.70
N GLY A 406 31.82 -18.85 -10.99
CA GLY A 406 30.51 -19.37 -11.38
C GLY A 406 29.38 -18.36 -11.28
N LEU A 407 29.72 -17.07 -11.44
CA LEU A 407 28.74 -16.00 -11.61
C LEU A 407 27.79 -16.30 -12.76
N SER A 408 26.52 -15.98 -12.59
CA SER A 408 25.52 -16.20 -13.63
C SER A 408 24.50 -15.08 -13.65
N LEU A 409 23.87 -14.91 -14.81
CA LEU A 409 22.70 -14.06 -14.95
C LEU A 409 21.51 -14.85 -15.51
N ASN A 410 20.30 -14.49 -15.10
CA ASN A 410 19.07 -15.12 -15.57
C ASN A 410 17.89 -14.13 -15.52
N PRO A 411 17.18 -13.88 -16.63
CA PRO A 411 17.44 -14.38 -17.99
C PRO A 411 18.57 -13.63 -18.71
N ALA A 412 19.21 -14.29 -19.68
CA ALA A 412 20.22 -13.65 -20.56
C ALA A 412 19.62 -12.76 -21.66
N THR A 413 18.33 -12.93 -21.95
CA THR A 413 17.58 -12.06 -22.86
C THR A 413 16.20 -11.77 -22.28
N ALA A 414 15.71 -10.55 -22.45
CA ALA A 414 14.35 -10.18 -22.06
C ALA A 414 13.82 -9.05 -22.95
N THR A 415 12.50 -8.82 -22.90
CA THR A 415 11.84 -7.74 -23.64
C THR A 415 11.37 -6.63 -22.70
N THR A 416 11.51 -5.37 -23.13
CA THR A 416 11.02 -4.23 -22.35
C THR A 416 9.50 -4.22 -22.18
N ASN A 417 9.02 -3.78 -21.02
CA ASN A 417 7.60 -3.56 -20.73
C ASN A 417 7.08 -2.22 -21.31
N ASN A 418 5.83 -1.85 -21.05
CA ASN A 418 5.20 -0.60 -21.53
C ASN A 418 5.88 0.69 -21.03
N GLU A 419 6.67 0.61 -19.96
CA GLU A 419 7.46 1.73 -19.42
C GLU A 419 8.89 1.76 -20.00
N GLY A 420 9.20 0.85 -20.91
CA GLY A 420 10.53 0.70 -21.51
C GLY A 420 11.53 -0.01 -20.61
N ILE A 421 11.09 -0.60 -19.48
CA ILE A 421 11.97 -1.26 -18.50
C ILE A 421 12.17 -2.72 -18.87
N VAL A 422 13.41 -3.18 -18.78
CA VAL A 422 13.82 -4.59 -18.91
C VAL A 422 14.72 -4.97 -17.74
N GLN A 423 14.71 -6.23 -17.32
CA GLN A 423 15.46 -6.68 -16.15
C GLN A 423 16.15 -8.04 -16.37
N THR A 424 17.24 -8.24 -15.64
CA THR A 424 17.88 -9.55 -15.41
C THR A 424 18.27 -9.67 -13.93
N VAL A 425 18.58 -10.88 -13.48
CA VAL A 425 19.07 -11.14 -12.12
C VAL A 425 20.48 -11.68 -12.22
N VAL A 426 21.43 -11.05 -11.53
CA VAL A 426 22.78 -11.58 -11.32
C VAL A 426 22.78 -12.41 -10.05
N ASN A 427 23.24 -13.66 -10.14
CA ASN A 427 23.46 -14.52 -8.98
C ASN A 427 24.95 -14.62 -8.70
N SER A 428 25.33 -14.42 -7.45
CA SER A 428 26.72 -14.45 -7.00
C SER A 428 27.37 -15.82 -7.21
N GLY A 429 28.65 -15.79 -7.54
CA GLY A 429 29.53 -16.95 -7.56
C GLY A 429 30.21 -17.19 -6.21
N THR A 430 31.27 -17.98 -6.22
CA THR A 430 32.06 -18.38 -5.05
C THR A 430 33.29 -17.49 -4.79
N VAL A 431 33.51 -16.46 -5.61
CA VAL A 431 34.70 -15.60 -5.61
C VAL A 431 34.26 -14.14 -5.47
N ALA A 432 34.89 -13.39 -4.57
CA ALA A 432 34.65 -11.96 -4.42
C ALA A 432 35.18 -11.19 -5.64
N THR A 433 34.37 -10.32 -6.22
CA THR A 433 34.71 -9.57 -7.44
C THR A 433 33.76 -8.41 -7.68
N THR A 434 34.14 -7.50 -8.57
CA THR A 434 33.26 -6.44 -9.07
C THR A 434 32.69 -6.83 -10.43
N VAL A 435 31.37 -6.79 -10.55
CA VAL A 435 30.64 -7.20 -11.75
C VAL A 435 29.96 -6.01 -12.39
N ARG A 436 29.90 -6.02 -13.72
CA ARG A 436 29.07 -5.12 -14.51
C ARG A 436 28.25 -5.92 -15.50
N VAL A 437 26.99 -5.54 -15.64
CA VAL A 437 26.09 -6.09 -16.67
C VAL A 437 26.06 -5.12 -17.84
N THR A 438 26.33 -5.64 -19.03
CA THR A 438 26.11 -4.92 -20.28
C THR A 438 24.75 -5.32 -20.85
N ALA A 439 23.95 -4.34 -21.24
CA ALA A 439 22.66 -4.52 -21.89
C ALA A 439 22.72 -3.99 -23.33
N ASP A 440 22.48 -4.86 -24.29
CA ASP A 440 22.54 -4.60 -25.72
C ASP A 440 21.14 -4.68 -26.34
N ILE A 441 20.76 -3.71 -27.16
CA ILE A 441 19.49 -3.78 -27.89
C ILE A 441 19.69 -4.56 -29.20
N ASP A 442 19.02 -5.70 -29.31
CA ASP A 442 19.13 -6.59 -30.47
C ASP A 442 18.67 -5.90 -31.76
N GLY A 443 19.42 -6.12 -32.85
CA GLY A 443 19.05 -5.67 -34.20
C GLY A 443 19.26 -4.17 -34.48
N THR A 444 20.05 -3.46 -33.68
CA THR A 444 20.42 -2.05 -33.91
C THR A 444 21.75 -1.90 -34.65
N SER A 445 21.88 -0.86 -35.49
CA SER A 445 23.12 -0.53 -36.22
C SER A 445 23.30 1.00 -36.28
N PRO A 446 24.29 1.59 -35.58
CA PRO A 446 25.26 0.93 -34.68
C PRO A 446 24.57 0.26 -33.49
N LEU A 447 25.26 -0.71 -32.85
CA LEU A 447 24.74 -1.38 -31.67
C LEU A 447 24.49 -0.36 -30.55
N ILE A 448 23.25 -0.28 -30.07
CA ILE A 448 22.89 0.56 -28.93
C ILE A 448 23.03 -0.28 -27.67
N SER A 449 23.96 0.11 -26.80
CA SER A 449 24.25 -0.60 -25.56
C SER A 449 24.51 0.35 -24.40
N SER A 450 24.38 -0.20 -23.19
CA SER A 450 24.70 0.49 -21.93
C SER A 450 25.21 -0.51 -20.92
N GLN A 451 25.93 -0.01 -19.93
CA GLN A 451 26.49 -0.83 -18.85
C GLN A 451 25.92 -0.37 -17.52
N SER A 452 25.68 -1.32 -16.61
CA SER A 452 25.28 -1.01 -15.25
C SER A 452 26.33 -0.20 -14.51
N SER A 453 25.94 0.39 -13.36
CA SER A 453 26.90 0.79 -12.34
C SER A 453 27.64 -0.46 -11.77
N VAL A 454 28.51 -0.21 -10.79
CA VAL A 454 29.21 -1.27 -10.06
C VAL A 454 28.23 -2.10 -9.24
N LEU A 455 28.27 -3.42 -9.41
CA LEU A 455 27.76 -4.42 -8.47
C LEU A 455 28.96 -5.06 -7.78
N VAL A 456 29.02 -5.01 -6.46
CA VAL A 456 30.12 -5.62 -5.67
C VAL A 456 29.66 -6.95 -5.10
N ILE A 457 30.52 -7.95 -5.16
CA ILE A 457 30.31 -9.27 -4.59
C ILE A 457 31.44 -9.52 -3.58
N SER A 458 31.10 -9.67 -2.30
CA SER A 458 32.08 -9.90 -1.22
C SER A 458 31.52 -10.88 -0.17
N THR A 459 32.30 -11.33 0.81
CA THR A 459 31.72 -12.17 1.89
C THR A 459 30.80 -11.39 2.80
N GLY A 460 31.06 -10.09 2.93
CA GLY A 460 30.31 -9.16 3.77
C GLY A 460 30.44 -9.44 5.27
N LYS A 461 31.30 -10.38 5.68
CA LYS A 461 31.55 -10.72 7.09
C LYS A 461 32.91 -10.17 7.51
N PRO A 462 33.05 -9.62 8.72
CA PRO A 462 34.36 -9.23 9.22
C PRO A 462 35.25 -10.46 9.40
N ASP A 463 36.50 -10.37 8.96
CA ASP A 463 37.55 -11.34 9.30
C ASP A 463 38.34 -10.87 10.54
N GLN A 464 39.16 -11.76 11.11
CA GLN A 464 39.90 -11.45 12.33
C GLN A 464 41.11 -10.53 12.08
N ASP A 465 41.90 -10.79 11.03
CA ASP A 465 43.13 -10.04 10.73
C ASP A 465 42.88 -8.65 10.12
N SER A 466 41.64 -8.33 9.74
CA SER A 466 41.22 -7.00 9.34
C SER A 466 40.30 -6.30 10.37
N PHE A 467 40.23 -6.80 11.60
CA PHE A 467 39.60 -6.10 12.72
C PHE A 467 40.63 -5.26 13.50
N SER A 468 40.43 -3.95 13.59
CA SER A 468 41.28 -3.06 14.40
C SER A 468 40.50 -2.13 15.31
N LEU A 469 41.08 -1.83 16.47
CA LEU A 469 40.54 -0.91 17.47
C LEU A 469 41.51 0.25 17.73
N SER A 470 40.99 1.47 17.91
CA SER A 470 41.79 2.67 18.15
C SER A 470 41.06 3.66 19.06
N ALA A 471 41.80 4.53 19.76
CA ALA A 471 41.24 5.62 20.56
C ALA A 471 41.91 6.95 20.24
N GLU A 472 41.17 8.06 20.38
CA GLU A 472 41.68 9.41 20.16
C GLU A 472 42.79 9.80 21.15
N THR A 473 42.68 9.32 22.39
CA THR A 473 43.67 9.51 23.46
C THR A 473 43.79 8.21 24.24
N LEU A 474 45.00 7.79 24.58
CA LEU A 474 45.27 6.54 25.28
C LEU A 474 45.47 6.69 26.79
N ASN A 475 45.65 7.92 27.27
CA ASN A 475 45.91 8.30 28.66
C ASN A 475 45.09 9.54 29.00
N ALA A 476 43.82 9.32 29.35
CA ALA A 476 42.87 10.37 29.65
C ALA A 476 42.96 10.77 31.13
N GLU A 477 42.75 12.05 31.44
CA GLU A 477 42.63 12.51 32.83
C GLU A 477 41.33 11.97 33.43
N GLY A 478 41.39 10.78 34.00
CA GLY A 478 40.20 9.98 34.32
C GLY A 478 40.23 9.34 35.70
N TRP A 479 41.39 9.31 36.37
CA TRP A 479 41.47 8.73 37.71
C TRP A 479 40.73 9.60 38.72
N ASP A 480 41.04 10.89 38.81
CA ASP A 480 40.43 11.79 39.81
C ASP A 480 39.17 12.51 39.30
N VAL A 481 38.88 12.38 38.01
CA VAL A 481 37.83 13.15 37.32
C VAL A 481 36.88 12.20 36.60
N ASP A 482 35.59 12.29 36.94
CA ASP A 482 34.52 11.63 36.20
C ASP A 482 34.10 12.47 34.98
N GLY A 483 33.67 11.82 33.91
CA GLY A 483 33.11 12.46 32.73
C GLY A 483 34.11 12.79 31.61
N THR A 484 35.38 12.43 31.75
CA THR A 484 36.37 12.58 30.67
C THR A 484 36.05 11.61 29.55
N ALA A 485 35.66 12.13 28.40
CA ALA A 485 35.21 11.36 27.26
C ALA A 485 36.35 11.12 26.26
N VAL A 486 36.44 9.90 25.73
CA VAL A 486 37.38 9.49 24.69
C VAL A 486 36.63 8.75 23.59
N LYS A 487 36.83 9.16 22.34
CA LYS A 487 36.28 8.45 21.19
C LYS A 487 37.11 7.20 20.90
N VAL A 488 36.44 6.04 20.86
CA VAL A 488 36.98 4.74 20.48
C VAL A 488 36.39 4.35 19.12
N THR A 489 37.21 3.83 18.21
CA THR A 489 36.83 3.53 16.83
C THR A 489 37.30 2.14 16.43
N ALA A 490 36.35 1.28 16.07
CA ALA A 490 36.58 -0.01 15.43
C ALA A 490 36.54 0.15 13.91
N ARG A 491 37.43 -0.57 13.20
CA ARG A 491 37.47 -0.69 11.73
C ARG A 491 37.50 -2.16 11.38
N LEU A 492 36.61 -2.55 10.48
CA LEU A 492 36.36 -3.93 10.11
C LEU A 492 36.37 -4.05 8.58
N ALA A 493 37.05 -5.06 8.07
CA ALA A 493 36.99 -5.47 6.68
C ALA A 493 36.75 -6.98 6.58
N ASP A 494 36.37 -7.43 5.39
CA ASP A 494 36.25 -8.85 5.07
C ASP A 494 37.60 -9.49 4.70
N ALA A 495 37.60 -10.81 4.47
CA ALA A 495 38.74 -11.63 4.03
C ALA A 495 39.54 -11.08 2.82
N PHE A 496 38.96 -10.12 2.09
CA PHE A 496 39.55 -9.49 0.92
C PHE A 496 39.97 -8.03 1.20
N ASN A 497 40.01 -7.63 2.47
CA ASN A 497 40.29 -6.28 2.94
C ASN A 497 39.32 -5.21 2.40
N ASN A 498 38.10 -5.59 2.03
CA ASN A 498 37.05 -4.64 1.69
C ASN A 498 36.27 -4.25 2.95
N PRO A 499 35.84 -2.99 3.10
CA PRO A 499 35.00 -2.60 4.22
C PRO A 499 33.77 -3.52 4.37
N VAL A 500 33.49 -3.96 5.59
CA VAL A 500 32.26 -4.73 5.84
C VAL A 500 31.01 -3.89 5.49
N PRO A 501 29.88 -4.53 5.16
CA PRO A 501 28.64 -3.85 4.82
C PRO A 501 28.20 -2.86 5.91
N ASP A 502 27.50 -1.81 5.49
CA ASP A 502 26.87 -0.88 6.41
C ASP A 502 25.82 -1.62 7.25
N GLY A 503 25.81 -1.35 8.56
CA GLY A 503 24.91 -2.02 9.50
C GLY A 503 25.53 -3.20 10.26
N THR A 504 26.76 -3.63 9.96
CA THR A 504 27.46 -4.64 10.77
C THR A 504 27.64 -4.14 12.20
N ALA A 505 27.17 -4.91 13.17
CA ALA A 505 27.18 -4.53 14.58
C ALA A 505 28.52 -4.85 15.23
N VAL A 506 29.01 -3.93 16.06
CA VAL A 506 30.18 -4.10 16.91
C VAL A 506 29.74 -3.91 18.36
N TYR A 507 30.08 -4.85 19.22
CA TYR A 507 29.84 -4.79 20.66
C TYR A 507 31.13 -4.40 21.38
N PHE A 508 31.03 -3.63 22.46
CA PHE A 508 32.15 -3.15 23.25
C PHE A 508 31.94 -3.47 24.72
N THR A 509 33.01 -3.92 25.37
CA THR A 509 33.08 -4.12 26.81
C THR A 509 34.36 -3.52 27.36
N THR A 510 34.36 -3.18 28.65
CA THR A 510 35.53 -2.63 29.35
C THR A 510 35.46 -2.91 30.84
N GLU A 511 36.62 -3.16 31.45
CA GLU A 511 36.74 -3.39 32.90
C GLU A 511 36.74 -2.09 33.72
N GLY A 512 36.94 -0.93 33.08
CA GLY A 512 37.11 0.36 33.75
C GLY A 512 36.42 1.52 33.01
N GLY A 513 35.80 2.43 33.76
CA GLY A 513 34.97 3.49 33.20
C GLY A 513 33.63 2.99 32.67
N ALA A 514 33.02 3.73 31.76
CA ALA A 514 31.83 3.33 31.02
C ALA A 514 32.01 3.52 29.52
N ILE A 515 31.51 2.58 28.73
CA ILE A 515 31.56 2.63 27.26
C ILE A 515 30.17 2.48 26.67
N THR A 516 29.90 3.18 25.55
CA THR A 516 28.70 2.89 24.78
C THR A 516 28.77 1.45 24.27
N PRO A 517 27.75 0.60 24.54
CA PRO A 517 27.89 -0.86 24.42
C PRO A 517 27.98 -1.35 22.98
N SER A 518 27.50 -0.59 22.00
CA SER A 518 27.56 -1.00 20.60
C SER A 518 27.44 0.16 19.63
N CYS A 519 27.82 -0.10 18.38
CA CYS A 519 27.53 0.74 17.23
C CYS A 519 27.36 -0.15 15.98
N THR A 520 26.93 0.45 14.86
CA THR A 520 26.90 -0.21 13.55
C THR A 520 27.84 0.49 12.56
N THR A 521 28.46 -0.29 11.67
CA THR A 521 29.42 0.22 10.68
C THR A 521 28.77 1.13 9.64
N THR A 522 29.54 2.12 9.19
CA THR A 522 29.33 2.84 7.93
C THR A 522 30.67 2.92 7.21
N GLY A 523 30.77 2.36 6.01
CA GLY A 523 32.03 2.19 5.28
C GLY A 523 33.07 1.37 6.07
N GLY A 524 32.63 0.32 6.77
CA GLY A 524 33.48 -0.53 7.62
C GLY A 524 34.00 0.12 8.90
N VAL A 525 33.50 1.30 9.29
CA VAL A 525 33.95 2.03 10.49
C VAL A 525 32.81 2.24 11.47
N CYS A 526 33.11 2.08 12.75
CA CYS A 526 32.15 2.19 13.85
C CYS A 526 32.82 2.90 15.04
N SER A 527 32.15 3.87 15.69
CA SER A 527 32.74 4.57 16.84
C SER A 527 31.78 4.63 18.04
N VAL A 528 32.36 4.51 19.24
CA VAL A 528 31.70 4.66 20.54
C VAL A 528 32.46 5.64 21.42
N THR A 529 31.85 6.07 22.52
CA THR A 529 32.51 6.93 23.51
C THR A 529 32.76 6.13 24.78
N TRP A 530 34.02 6.10 25.22
CA TRP A 530 34.42 5.71 26.57
C TRP A 530 34.41 6.96 27.46
N THR A 531 33.98 6.84 28.71
CA THR A 531 33.86 7.93 29.68
C THR A 531 34.45 7.49 31.01
N SER A 532 35.30 8.34 31.61
CA SER A 532 35.86 8.06 32.93
C SER A 532 34.77 8.08 34.01
N GLN A 533 34.73 7.03 34.82
CA GLN A 533 33.89 6.87 36.02
C GLN A 533 34.30 5.57 36.74
N ASN A 534 33.59 5.17 37.79
CA ASN A 534 33.74 3.82 38.35
C ASN A 534 33.17 2.75 37.39
N ALA A 535 33.75 1.54 37.33
CA ALA A 535 34.89 1.05 38.12
C ALA A 535 36.25 1.61 37.67
N ARG A 536 37.22 1.66 38.60
CA ARG A 536 38.60 2.08 38.34
C ARG A 536 39.52 0.88 38.59
N PRO A 537 40.28 0.42 37.57
CA PRO A 537 41.15 -0.74 37.71
C PRO A 537 42.14 -0.57 38.87
N GLU A 538 42.13 -1.53 39.78
CA GLU A 538 42.94 -1.52 40.99
C GLU A 538 44.43 -1.70 40.64
N GLY A 539 45.32 -1.04 41.38
CA GLY A 539 46.75 -1.31 41.28
C GLY A 539 47.55 -0.86 42.47
N GLN A 540 48.85 -1.11 42.39
CA GLN A 540 49.79 -0.63 43.40
C GLN A 540 49.91 0.90 43.34
N LEU A 541 50.04 1.50 44.52
CA LEU A 541 50.27 2.94 44.65
C LEU A 541 51.77 3.23 44.70
N LEU A 542 52.21 4.23 43.95
CA LEU A 542 53.58 4.78 43.96
C LEU A 542 53.95 5.34 45.33
N VAL A 543 52.97 5.88 46.07
CA VAL A 543 53.13 6.39 47.42
C VAL A 543 52.06 5.74 48.28
N ASP A 544 52.47 4.99 49.31
CA ASP A 544 51.53 4.37 50.23
C ASP A 544 50.96 5.37 51.27
N ASN A 545 50.02 4.91 52.10
CA ASN A 545 49.38 5.73 53.14
C ASN A 545 50.35 6.24 54.23
N SER A 546 51.56 5.68 54.31
CA SER A 546 52.62 6.13 55.22
C SER A 546 53.56 7.15 54.59
N GLY A 547 53.35 7.47 53.30
CA GLY A 547 54.23 8.32 52.51
C GLY A 547 55.46 7.60 51.96
N SER A 548 55.55 6.27 52.16
CA SER A 548 56.66 5.46 51.65
C SER A 548 56.46 5.17 50.17
N ARG A 549 57.51 5.36 49.38
CA ARG A 549 57.53 5.01 47.95
C ARG A 549 57.97 3.57 47.78
N ASN A 550 57.12 2.74 47.20
CA ASN A 550 57.46 1.35 46.92
C ASN A 550 56.61 0.76 45.78
N PRO A 551 57.24 0.23 44.71
CA PRO A 551 58.67 0.31 44.37
C PRO A 551 59.22 1.74 44.18
N ILE A 552 60.54 1.86 44.14
CA ILE A 552 61.21 3.12 43.83
C ILE A 552 61.08 3.34 42.32
N ALA A 553 60.79 4.56 41.87
CA ALA A 553 60.88 4.92 40.45
C ALA A 553 62.38 5.05 40.06
N GLU A 554 63.07 3.92 39.95
CA GLU A 554 64.48 3.82 39.57
C GLU A 554 64.69 4.18 38.09
N LEU A 555 65.89 4.69 37.80
CA LEU A 555 66.39 4.93 36.45
C LEU A 555 66.80 3.60 35.81
N SER A 556 65.83 2.84 35.29
CA SER A 556 66.08 1.56 34.61
C SER A 556 66.65 1.76 33.20
N ALA A 557 67.79 1.14 32.89
CA ALA A 557 68.39 1.12 31.55
C ALA A 557 67.56 0.30 30.53
N THR A 558 66.53 -0.42 30.98
CA THR A 558 65.69 -1.31 30.16
C THR A 558 64.24 -0.83 29.98
N GLY A 559 63.94 0.45 30.24
CA GLY A 559 62.70 1.07 29.74
C GLY A 559 61.47 0.94 30.63
N GLY A 560 61.61 1.31 31.91
CA GLY A 560 60.47 1.57 32.81
C GLY A 560 60.38 0.60 33.99
N ASN A 561 60.04 1.13 35.15
CA ASN A 561 59.67 0.31 36.32
C ASN A 561 58.18 -0.02 36.21
N PHE A 562 57.80 -1.28 36.34
CA PHE A 562 56.41 -1.73 36.43
C PHE A 562 56.13 -2.26 37.83
N TYR A 563 54.93 -2.00 38.37
CA TYR A 563 54.55 -2.30 39.77
C TYR A 563 53.95 -3.71 39.94
N GLY A 564 54.20 -4.62 38.99
CA GLY A 564 53.54 -5.92 38.92
C GLY A 564 52.10 -5.84 38.39
N GLN A 565 51.38 -6.95 38.44
CA GLN A 565 50.27 -7.29 37.53
C GLN A 565 48.88 -6.81 37.97
N LYS A 566 48.81 -5.95 38.99
CA LYS A 566 47.65 -5.05 39.12
C LYS A 566 48.03 -3.69 38.55
N TYR A 567 47.88 -3.53 37.24
CA TYR A 567 48.25 -2.31 36.53
C TYR A 567 47.23 -1.20 36.75
N GLY A 568 47.32 -0.55 37.90
CA GLY A 568 46.34 0.45 38.34
C GLY A 568 46.06 1.53 37.29
N GLY A 569 44.78 1.87 37.15
CA GLY A 569 44.31 2.85 36.19
C GLY A 569 44.34 2.41 34.72
N ARG A 570 44.74 1.18 34.38
CA ARG A 570 44.65 0.67 33.01
C ARG A 570 43.37 -0.11 32.82
N ALA A 571 42.55 0.31 31.86
CA ALA A 571 41.30 -0.33 31.50
C ALA A 571 41.40 -0.90 30.09
N THR A 572 41.31 -2.22 29.96
CA THR A 572 41.15 -2.88 28.68
C THR A 572 39.74 -2.63 28.13
N ILE A 573 39.68 -2.28 26.85
CA ILE A 573 38.46 -2.20 26.06
C ILE A 573 38.56 -3.29 25.01
N THR A 574 37.61 -4.21 25.02
CA THR A 574 37.49 -5.26 23.99
C THR A 574 36.31 -4.94 23.11
N ALA A 575 36.52 -4.95 21.79
CA ALA A 575 35.48 -4.85 20.79
C ALA A 575 35.32 -6.20 20.08
N THR A 576 34.08 -6.65 19.89
CA THR A 576 33.77 -7.89 19.17
C THR A 576 32.71 -7.69 18.10
N ALA A 577 32.75 -8.53 17.06
CA ALA A 577 31.69 -8.65 16.07
C ALA A 577 31.53 -10.11 15.66
N ASN A 578 30.36 -10.47 15.13
CA ASN A 578 30.15 -11.78 14.54
C ASN A 578 30.87 -11.83 13.18
N GLY A 579 31.93 -12.61 13.10
CA GLY A 579 32.79 -12.70 11.93
C GLY A 579 33.25 -14.11 11.66
N GLU A 580 34.33 -14.19 10.89
CA GLU A 580 35.04 -15.43 10.60
C GLU A 580 36.51 -15.30 10.95
N GLU A 581 37.14 -16.44 11.21
CA GLU A 581 38.60 -16.46 11.28
C GLU A 581 39.21 -16.02 9.95
N SER A 582 40.48 -15.64 10.01
CA SER A 582 41.28 -15.42 8.83
C SER A 582 42.02 -16.71 8.48
N PHE A 583 42.46 -16.86 7.23
CA PHE A 583 43.26 -18.01 6.82
C PHE A 583 44.30 -17.61 5.77
N PRO A 584 45.42 -18.35 5.67
CA PRO A 584 46.40 -18.11 4.64
C PRO A 584 45.92 -18.64 3.28
N ASP A 585 45.51 -17.75 2.38
CA ASP A 585 45.21 -18.09 0.98
C ASP A 585 46.50 -18.16 0.16
N THR A 586 47.16 -19.31 0.19
CA THR A 586 48.46 -19.52 -0.48
C THR A 586 48.35 -19.68 -1.98
N ASN A 587 47.15 -19.98 -2.48
CA ASN A 587 46.91 -20.27 -3.89
C ASN A 587 46.09 -19.18 -4.62
N GLY A 588 45.56 -18.19 -3.87
CA GLY A 588 44.91 -16.99 -4.38
C GLY A 588 43.49 -17.21 -4.87
N ASN A 589 42.80 -18.26 -4.41
CA ASN A 589 41.44 -18.57 -4.85
C ASN A 589 40.34 -18.04 -3.92
N GLY A 590 40.73 -17.40 -2.81
CA GLY A 590 39.84 -16.84 -1.79
C GLY A 590 39.09 -17.89 -0.98
N ARG A 591 39.60 -19.12 -0.86
CA ARG A 591 39.00 -20.21 -0.07
C ARG A 591 40.03 -20.94 0.75
N PHE A 592 39.62 -21.39 1.93
CA PHE A 592 40.46 -22.21 2.79
C PHE A 592 40.52 -23.64 2.26
N ASP A 593 41.67 -24.02 1.70
CA ASP A 593 41.91 -25.32 1.09
C ASP A 593 42.66 -26.29 2.01
N ALA A 594 42.52 -27.59 1.70
CA ALA A 594 43.18 -28.65 2.47
C ALA A 594 44.73 -28.53 2.47
N SER A 595 45.31 -27.87 1.46
CA SER A 595 46.75 -27.59 1.40
C SER A 595 47.21 -26.51 2.38
N GLU A 596 46.30 -25.70 2.93
CA GLU A 596 46.59 -24.53 3.76
C GLU A 596 46.45 -24.80 5.25
N VAL A 597 45.87 -25.95 5.63
CA VAL A 597 45.68 -26.38 7.02
C VAL A 597 46.97 -26.28 7.84
N ALA A 598 48.12 -26.64 7.25
CA ALA A 598 49.40 -26.56 7.96
C ALA A 598 49.85 -25.10 8.23
N ALA A 599 49.51 -24.17 7.34
CA ALA A 599 49.81 -22.75 7.49
C ALA A 599 48.81 -22.05 8.41
N PHE A 600 47.55 -22.49 8.42
CA PHE A 600 46.49 -22.01 9.32
C PHE A 600 46.83 -22.21 10.81
N GLN A 601 47.64 -23.22 11.15
CA GLN A 601 48.14 -23.41 12.52
C GLN A 601 49.26 -22.41 12.93
N GLY A 602 49.58 -21.45 12.06
CA GLY A 602 50.58 -20.41 12.28
C GLY A 602 49.95 -19.06 12.64
N THR A 603 50.66 -17.99 12.29
CA THR A 603 50.23 -16.61 12.54
C THR A 603 50.05 -15.83 11.24
N ASP A 604 49.21 -14.81 11.29
CA ASP A 604 49.02 -13.80 10.28
C ASP A 604 50.25 -12.87 10.13
N VAL A 605 50.11 -11.83 9.31
CA VAL A 605 51.14 -10.81 9.10
C VAL A 605 51.37 -9.89 10.31
N SER A 606 50.42 -9.85 11.25
CA SER A 606 50.50 -9.08 12.50
C SER A 606 51.12 -9.88 13.65
N GLY A 607 51.36 -11.19 13.44
CA GLY A 607 51.88 -12.12 14.43
C GLY A 607 50.80 -12.74 15.33
N GLN A 608 49.52 -12.56 15.00
CA GLN A 608 48.38 -13.16 15.69
C GLN A 608 48.00 -14.52 15.08
N PRO A 609 47.54 -15.50 15.86
CA PRO A 609 47.15 -16.81 15.33
C PRO A 609 45.93 -16.69 14.41
N TYR A 610 45.88 -17.51 13.36
CA TYR A 610 44.69 -17.61 12.50
C TYR A 610 43.55 -18.37 13.21
N ASP A 611 43.91 -19.45 13.91
CA ASP A 611 43.03 -20.32 14.68
C ASP A 611 42.82 -19.71 16.08
N LEU A 612 41.59 -19.32 16.38
CA LEU A 612 41.23 -18.50 17.52
C LEU A 612 40.59 -19.31 18.64
N ALA A 613 41.06 -19.07 19.86
CA ALA A 613 40.28 -19.38 21.05
C ALA A 613 39.11 -18.39 21.21
N GLU A 614 38.25 -18.60 22.19
CA GLU A 614 37.22 -17.64 22.55
C GLU A 614 37.75 -16.27 22.97
N ALA A 615 36.87 -15.29 22.85
CA ALA A 615 37.16 -13.92 23.20
C ALA A 615 36.99 -13.70 24.71
N PHE A 616 37.79 -12.83 25.32
CA PHE A 616 37.64 -12.41 26.71
C PHE A 616 38.18 -10.99 26.91
N VAL A 617 37.87 -10.39 28.06
CA VAL A 617 38.46 -9.12 28.48
C VAL A 617 39.72 -9.42 29.28
N ASP A 618 40.88 -9.16 28.69
CA ASP A 618 42.19 -9.39 29.28
C ASP A 618 42.55 -8.24 30.23
N HIS A 619 42.40 -8.47 31.53
CA HIS A 619 42.53 -7.43 32.56
C HIS A 619 43.99 -7.16 32.94
N ASN A 620 44.82 -8.19 32.89
CA ASN A 620 46.23 -8.14 33.28
C ASN A 620 47.18 -8.10 32.07
N GLU A 621 46.65 -8.03 30.84
CA GLU A 621 47.41 -7.90 29.60
C GLU A 621 48.36 -9.10 29.35
N ASP A 622 48.03 -10.29 29.88
CA ASP A 622 48.87 -11.49 29.79
C ASP A 622 48.47 -12.46 28.65
N GLY A 623 47.32 -12.23 28.02
CA GLY A 623 46.79 -13.03 26.92
C GLY A 623 46.22 -14.39 27.31
N LEU A 624 45.96 -14.65 28.60
CA LEU A 624 45.40 -15.89 29.12
C LEU A 624 44.12 -15.61 29.92
N PHE A 625 43.06 -16.37 29.70
CA PHE A 625 41.82 -16.28 30.47
C PHE A 625 41.97 -17.00 31.83
N ASN A 626 42.51 -16.27 32.82
CA ASN A 626 42.95 -16.83 34.10
C ASN A 626 41.84 -17.35 35.05
N PRO A 627 40.52 -17.10 34.84
CA PRO A 627 39.48 -17.78 35.60
C PRO A 627 39.40 -19.29 35.34
N GLN A 628 39.89 -19.76 34.18
CA GLN A 628 39.82 -21.17 33.78
C GLN A 628 41.15 -21.74 33.28
N GLN A 629 42.04 -20.90 32.73
CA GLN A 629 43.35 -21.32 32.25
C GLN A 629 44.42 -21.25 33.35
N ALA A 630 45.39 -22.16 33.29
CA ALA A 630 46.50 -22.20 34.24
C ALA A 630 47.75 -21.47 33.71
N GLY A 631 48.57 -20.95 34.61
CA GLY A 631 49.87 -20.36 34.27
C GLY A 631 49.86 -18.85 34.00
N GLY A 632 48.72 -18.19 34.21
CA GLY A 632 48.59 -16.75 34.07
C GLY A 632 49.12 -15.92 35.23
N GLU A 633 49.05 -14.63 35.00
CA GLU A 633 49.51 -13.54 35.83
C GLU A 633 48.45 -13.14 36.87
N ILE A 634 48.86 -12.56 38.01
CA ILE A 634 47.91 -12.05 39.01
C ILE A 634 47.09 -10.91 38.39
N GLY A 635 45.81 -10.77 38.72
CA GLY A 635 44.94 -9.72 38.18
C GLY A 635 43.95 -10.21 37.13
N GLY A 636 44.19 -11.40 36.54
CA GLY A 636 43.26 -12.03 35.60
C GLY A 636 42.13 -12.82 36.29
N GLU A 637 42.08 -12.90 37.62
CA GLU A 637 41.13 -13.80 38.31
C GLU A 637 39.65 -13.40 38.15
N ASN A 638 39.39 -12.17 37.66
CA ASN A 638 38.05 -11.62 37.44
C ASN A 638 37.79 -11.28 35.96
N GLU A 639 38.56 -11.83 35.03
CA GLU A 639 38.33 -11.63 33.61
C GLU A 639 36.96 -12.14 33.19
N GLU A 640 36.38 -11.49 32.19
CA GLU A 640 35.05 -11.82 31.69
C GLU A 640 35.16 -12.57 30.36
N LEU A 641 34.55 -13.77 30.30
CA LEU A 641 34.43 -14.56 29.08
C LEU A 641 33.42 -13.90 28.14
N ILE A 642 33.78 -13.79 26.86
CA ILE A 642 32.86 -13.44 25.78
C ILE A 642 32.50 -14.72 25.05
N ASP A 643 31.62 -15.46 25.72
CA ASP A 643 31.17 -16.81 25.42
C ASP A 643 30.30 -16.84 24.16
N PHE A 644 30.80 -17.46 23.09
CA PHE A 644 30.10 -17.45 21.80
C PHE A 644 28.96 -18.46 21.75
N ASP A 645 29.10 -19.62 22.41
CA ASP A 645 28.15 -20.73 22.35
C ASP A 645 27.24 -20.84 23.60
N SER A 646 27.52 -20.02 24.61
CA SER A 646 26.81 -19.90 25.89
C SER A 646 26.94 -21.13 26.81
N ASP A 647 28.04 -21.87 26.75
CA ASP A 647 28.29 -23.04 27.61
C ASP A 647 28.99 -22.71 28.95
N GLY A 648 29.55 -21.50 29.07
CA GLY A 648 30.25 -20.97 30.24
C GLY A 648 31.69 -21.48 30.43
N VAL A 649 32.26 -22.16 29.44
CA VAL A 649 33.60 -22.75 29.44
C VAL A 649 34.45 -22.03 28.39
N PHE A 650 35.69 -21.69 28.74
CA PHE A 650 36.61 -21.09 27.77
C PHE A 650 37.10 -22.15 26.78
N ASP A 651 36.72 -21.98 25.51
CA ASP A 651 37.19 -22.84 24.43
C ASP A 651 38.54 -22.37 23.88
N SER A 652 39.47 -23.33 23.78
CA SER A 652 40.75 -23.14 23.09
C SER A 652 40.58 -23.31 21.59
N ALA A 653 41.51 -22.75 20.81
CA ALA A 653 41.62 -22.98 19.37
C ALA A 653 41.53 -24.49 19.03
N ASP A 654 40.69 -24.85 18.06
CA ASP A 654 40.24 -26.22 17.81
C ASP A 654 40.79 -26.83 16.51
N GLY A 655 41.56 -26.06 15.73
CA GLY A 655 42.09 -26.48 14.44
C GLY A 655 41.06 -26.42 13.31
N LYS A 656 39.89 -25.81 13.53
CA LYS A 656 38.81 -25.71 12.56
C LYS A 656 38.64 -24.26 12.13
N TYR A 657 38.62 -24.06 10.83
CA TYR A 657 38.26 -22.77 10.25
C TYR A 657 36.78 -22.43 10.51
N ASN A 658 36.53 -21.49 11.42
CA ASN A 658 35.21 -20.93 11.72
C ASN A 658 34.84 -19.84 10.70
N GLY A 659 34.58 -20.24 9.46
CA GLY A 659 34.16 -19.31 8.41
C GLY A 659 33.46 -19.96 7.24
N VAL A 660 32.90 -19.12 6.36
CA VAL A 660 32.08 -19.57 5.21
C VAL A 660 32.92 -19.77 3.94
N LEU A 661 34.20 -19.42 3.98
CA LEU A 661 35.16 -19.53 2.88
C LEU A 661 35.86 -20.88 2.75
N CYS A 662 35.38 -21.94 3.40
CA CYS A 662 35.92 -23.28 3.19
C CYS A 662 35.90 -23.72 1.71
N SER A 663 36.85 -24.55 1.28
CA SER A 663 36.87 -25.17 -0.05
C SER A 663 35.57 -25.91 -0.38
N ILE A 664 35.29 -26.10 -1.67
CA ILE A 664 34.16 -26.92 -2.15
C ILE A 664 34.71 -28.07 -3.01
N PRO A 665 34.59 -29.35 -2.59
CA PRO A 665 33.97 -29.82 -1.35
C PRO A 665 34.77 -29.42 -0.10
N ALA A 666 34.09 -29.36 1.05
CA ALA A 666 34.70 -29.07 2.33
C ALA A 666 35.60 -30.23 2.81
N HIS A 667 36.59 -29.91 3.64
CA HIS A 667 37.51 -30.87 4.25
C HIS A 667 37.44 -30.84 5.78
N ASP A 668 38.12 -31.77 6.45
CA ASP A 668 38.01 -31.98 7.89
C ASP A 668 38.40 -30.76 8.75
N ALA A 669 39.29 -29.89 8.29
CA ALA A 669 39.64 -28.66 9.01
C ALA A 669 38.63 -27.51 8.84
N CYS A 670 37.49 -27.70 8.18
CA CYS A 670 36.45 -26.70 8.11
C CYS A 670 35.37 -26.93 9.16
N ALA A 671 34.88 -25.86 9.78
CA ALA A 671 33.69 -25.92 10.61
C ALA A 671 32.46 -26.32 9.76
N ASP A 672 31.62 -27.22 10.31
CA ASP A 672 30.47 -27.81 9.61
C ASP A 672 29.15 -27.05 9.82
N GLY A 673 29.15 -26.06 10.73
CA GLY A 673 27.97 -25.29 11.12
C GLY A 673 26.97 -26.06 11.98
N ILE A 674 27.31 -27.29 12.41
CA ILE A 674 26.46 -28.16 13.23
C ILE A 674 27.14 -28.48 14.55
N SER A 675 28.33 -29.05 14.48
CA SER A 675 29.17 -29.40 15.63
C SER A 675 30.20 -28.32 15.93
N HIS A 676 30.61 -27.54 14.92
CA HIS A 676 31.50 -26.40 15.06
C HIS A 676 30.90 -25.22 14.29
N SER A 677 30.84 -24.04 14.92
CA SER A 677 30.23 -22.85 14.32
C SER A 677 31.01 -22.35 13.11
N GLN A 678 30.32 -21.87 12.07
CA GLN A 678 30.94 -21.19 10.92
C GLN A 678 31.06 -19.67 11.12
N SER A 679 31.03 -19.23 12.38
CA SER A 679 31.24 -17.85 12.80
C SER A 679 31.78 -17.83 14.21
N ILE A 680 32.54 -16.79 14.54
CA ILE A 680 33.15 -16.59 15.86
C ILE A 680 33.09 -15.10 16.23
N ASN A 681 33.38 -14.79 17.50
CA ASN A 681 33.67 -13.42 17.94
C ASN A 681 35.04 -12.99 17.41
N VAL A 682 35.05 -12.35 16.24
CA VAL A 682 36.23 -11.59 15.81
C VAL A 682 36.40 -10.40 16.74
N ARG A 683 37.64 -10.07 17.08
CA ARG A 683 37.91 -9.17 18.20
C ARG A 683 39.16 -8.32 18.05
N SER A 684 39.17 -7.21 18.74
CA SER A 684 40.39 -6.44 19.01
C SER A 684 40.28 -5.75 20.35
N SER A 685 41.40 -5.69 21.07
CA SER A 685 41.48 -5.07 22.40
C SER A 685 42.43 -3.89 22.40
N LEU A 686 42.13 -2.91 23.22
CA LEU A 686 42.93 -1.71 23.41
C LEU A 686 42.95 -1.32 24.88
N VAL A 687 44.13 -0.99 25.39
CA VAL A 687 44.28 -0.51 26.76
C VAL A 687 44.25 1.00 26.85
N MET A 688 43.37 1.51 27.70
CA MET A 688 43.22 2.92 28.06
C MET A 688 43.80 3.17 29.45
N VAL A 689 44.53 4.26 29.63
CA VAL A 689 45.03 4.70 30.95
C VAL A 689 44.12 5.80 31.48
N MET A 690 43.48 5.53 32.60
CA MET A 690 42.82 6.49 33.48
C MET A 690 43.89 7.21 34.30
N SER A 691 44.55 8.19 33.69
CA SER A 691 45.65 8.92 34.32
C SER A 691 45.18 9.79 35.50
N GLY A 692 46.02 9.83 36.53
CA GLY A 692 45.90 10.76 37.66
C GLY A 692 46.16 12.23 37.32
N SER A 693 45.51 13.12 38.05
CA SER A 693 45.67 14.58 37.91
C SER A 693 46.88 15.10 38.70
N THR A 694 47.35 14.32 39.67
CA THR A 694 48.53 14.66 40.49
C THR A 694 49.76 13.97 39.92
N ALA A 695 50.82 14.76 39.67
CA ALA A 695 52.08 14.24 39.20
C ALA A 695 53.01 13.86 40.35
N TYR A 696 53.75 12.79 40.18
CA TYR A 696 54.78 12.33 41.10
C TYR A 696 56.09 12.20 40.33
N ALA A 697 57.22 12.56 40.95
CA ALA A 697 58.55 12.31 40.40
C ALA A 697 59.33 11.29 41.22
N THR A 698 60.48 10.84 40.72
CA THR A 698 61.54 10.16 41.49
C THR A 698 61.79 10.88 42.81
N ASP A 699 62.02 10.14 43.89
CA ASP A 699 62.34 10.73 45.20
C ASP A 699 63.57 11.64 45.08
N PRO A 700 63.58 12.84 45.69
CA PRO A 700 64.73 13.74 45.63
C PRO A 700 66.07 13.10 46.00
N ALA A 701 66.09 12.09 46.88
CA ALA A 701 67.32 11.36 47.23
C ALA A 701 67.85 10.45 46.11
N ASP A 702 66.99 10.05 45.17
CA ASP A 702 67.27 9.13 44.07
C ASP A 702 67.39 9.81 42.70
N ILE A 703 67.20 11.14 42.64
CA ILE A 703 67.41 11.91 41.42
C ILE A 703 68.89 11.88 41.05
N ARG A 704 69.21 11.46 39.83
CA ARG A 704 70.60 11.40 39.36
C ARG A 704 71.07 12.75 38.85
N ILE A 705 72.16 13.25 39.41
CA ILE A 705 72.76 14.55 39.10
C ILE A 705 74.18 14.29 38.59
N ILE A 706 74.44 14.68 37.34
CA ILE A 706 75.77 14.71 36.75
C ILE A 706 76.23 16.17 36.70
N ASP A 707 77.15 16.56 37.56
CA ASP A 707 77.60 17.94 37.68
C ASP A 707 79.12 18.04 37.88
N ARG A 708 79.62 19.12 38.50
CA ARG A 708 81.06 19.27 38.77
C ARG A 708 81.60 18.18 39.69
N ASP A 709 80.82 17.75 40.66
CA ASP A 709 81.27 16.85 41.72
C ASP A 709 81.18 15.38 41.28
N GLY A 710 80.71 15.12 40.06
CA GLY A 710 80.68 13.82 39.42
C GLY A 710 79.26 13.36 39.11
N ASP A 711 79.02 12.06 39.22
CA ASP A 711 77.72 11.42 39.02
C ASP A 711 77.20 10.96 40.39
N ASN A 712 76.18 11.64 40.90
CA ASN A 712 75.67 11.49 42.25
C ASN A 712 74.14 11.25 42.25
N LEU A 713 73.63 10.68 43.34
CA LEU A 713 72.19 10.56 43.61
C LEU A 713 71.81 11.54 44.72
N GLY A 714 70.82 12.40 44.42
CA GLY A 714 70.35 13.46 45.30
C GLY A 714 71.38 14.57 45.56
N GLY A 715 70.98 15.55 46.36
CA GLY A 715 71.82 16.69 46.75
C GLY A 715 71.57 17.97 45.96
N ASP A 716 72.49 18.92 46.10
CA ASP A 716 72.50 20.19 45.36
C ASP A 716 73.10 19.98 43.96
N ILE A 717 72.75 20.85 43.01
CA ILE A 717 73.33 20.88 41.66
C ILE A 717 74.47 21.90 41.66
N ASP A 718 75.72 21.46 41.49
CA ASP A 718 76.91 22.30 41.58
C ASP A 718 77.59 22.50 40.20
N ILE A 719 77.64 23.74 39.71
CA ILE A 719 78.16 24.09 38.37
C ILE A 719 79.35 25.06 38.48
N ASN A 720 80.47 24.78 37.80
CA ASN A 720 81.59 25.73 37.68
C ASN A 720 81.42 26.68 36.50
N GLY A 721 81.31 27.99 36.76
CA GLY A 721 81.17 29.03 35.74
C GLY A 721 80.17 28.65 34.64
N LYS A 722 80.62 28.64 33.37
CA LYS A 722 79.80 28.33 32.19
C LYS A 722 79.62 26.83 31.88
N SER A 723 80.04 25.94 32.78
CA SER A 723 79.86 24.51 32.61
C SER A 723 78.37 24.13 32.70
N SER A 724 78.07 22.84 32.55
CA SER A 724 76.70 22.32 32.64
C SER A 724 76.59 21.20 33.65
N ALA A 725 75.41 21.09 34.26
CA ALA A 725 74.97 19.93 35.01
C ALA A 725 73.78 19.28 34.31
N THR A 726 73.59 17.97 34.48
CA THR A 726 72.44 17.23 33.95
C THR A 726 71.71 16.55 35.10
N VAL A 727 70.39 16.73 35.17
CA VAL A 727 69.51 16.15 36.19
C VAL A 727 68.60 15.13 35.50
N GLN A 728 68.52 13.91 36.04
CA GLN A 728 67.71 12.81 35.51
C GLN A 728 66.73 12.29 36.55
N PHE A 729 65.45 12.23 36.19
CA PHE A 729 64.34 11.80 37.05
C PHE A 729 63.19 11.26 36.20
N THR A 730 62.30 10.49 36.80
CA THR A 730 61.06 9.99 36.17
C THR A 730 59.86 10.74 36.72
N ILE A 731 58.86 11.02 35.88
CA ILE A 731 57.54 11.53 36.30
C ILE A 731 56.48 10.50 35.95
N SER A 732 55.48 10.32 36.80
CA SER A 732 54.31 9.47 36.57
C SER A 732 53.10 9.95 37.39
N ASP A 733 51.96 9.28 37.23
CA ASP A 733 50.82 9.42 38.13
C ASP A 733 50.95 8.52 39.38
N LEU A 734 49.88 8.45 40.19
CA LEU A 734 49.84 7.67 41.42
C LEU A 734 50.04 6.15 41.22
N HIS A 735 49.68 5.58 40.07
CA HIS A 735 49.86 4.15 39.77
C HIS A 735 51.12 3.90 38.93
N ASN A 736 52.02 4.89 38.90
CA ASN A 736 53.19 4.89 38.05
C ASN A 736 52.83 4.74 36.55
N GLN A 737 51.73 5.36 36.12
CA GLN A 737 51.33 5.41 34.72
C GLN A 737 51.65 6.75 34.08
N GLN A 738 51.38 6.84 32.78
CA GLN A 738 51.48 8.07 32.01
C GLN A 738 50.62 9.17 32.65
N MET A 739 51.15 10.41 32.72
CA MET A 739 50.30 11.58 33.00
C MET A 739 49.28 11.77 31.88
N PRO A 740 48.17 12.51 32.10
CA PRO A 740 47.17 12.73 31.06
C PRO A 740 47.78 13.35 29.80
N SER A 741 47.37 12.87 28.63
CA SER A 741 47.76 13.42 27.33
C SER A 741 47.48 14.93 27.30
N GLY A 742 48.46 15.70 26.84
CA GLY A 742 48.40 17.17 26.85
C GLY A 742 48.90 17.83 28.13
N SER A 743 49.27 17.08 29.17
CA SER A 743 49.92 17.64 30.36
C SER A 743 51.23 18.35 29.98
N VAL A 744 51.50 19.52 30.57
CA VAL A 744 52.69 20.32 30.30
C VAL A 744 53.65 20.24 31.47
N VAL A 745 54.82 19.66 31.25
CA VAL A 745 55.96 19.67 32.17
C VAL A 745 56.79 20.92 31.87
N THR A 746 57.08 21.74 32.89
CA THR A 746 57.87 22.96 32.76
C THR A 746 59.11 22.87 33.63
N PHE A 747 60.27 23.17 33.03
CA PHE A 747 61.56 23.19 33.68
C PHE A 747 62.02 24.64 33.87
N THR A 748 62.25 25.05 35.11
CA THR A 748 62.68 26.41 35.43
C THR A 748 63.88 26.39 36.37
N THR A 749 64.78 27.35 36.21
CA THR A 749 65.86 27.57 37.18
C THR A 749 65.93 29.06 37.50
N SER A 750 66.17 29.39 38.78
CA SER A 750 66.42 30.78 39.20
C SER A 750 67.90 31.16 39.19
N ALA A 751 68.81 30.18 39.01
CA ALA A 751 70.24 30.39 38.84
C ALA A 751 70.74 29.70 37.56
N GLY A 752 71.51 30.42 36.74
CA GLY A 752 71.91 29.97 35.42
C GLY A 752 70.74 29.91 34.42
N SER A 753 70.72 28.90 33.54
CA SER A 753 69.67 28.71 32.53
C SER A 753 69.42 27.25 32.20
N VAL A 754 68.19 26.91 31.79
CA VAL A 754 67.88 25.58 31.24
C VAL A 754 68.39 25.54 29.80
N ALA A 755 69.34 24.65 29.52
CA ALA A 755 69.95 24.50 28.19
C ALA A 755 69.18 23.51 27.29
N SER A 756 68.40 22.60 27.88
CA SER A 756 67.43 21.76 27.16
C SER A 756 66.14 22.53 26.83
N SER A 757 65.16 21.88 26.20
CA SER A 757 63.82 22.43 26.06
C SER A 757 63.24 22.80 27.43
N GLY A 758 62.73 24.03 27.59
CA GLY A 758 62.15 24.52 28.85
C GLY A 758 60.79 23.92 29.21
N SER A 759 60.17 23.17 28.31
CA SER A 759 58.92 22.46 28.57
C SER A 759 58.78 21.19 27.72
N TYR A 760 57.85 20.31 28.12
CA TYR A 760 57.46 19.10 27.40
C TYR A 760 55.94 18.91 27.48
N THR A 761 55.30 18.52 26.38
CA THR A 761 53.87 18.18 26.35
C THR A 761 53.72 16.66 26.28
N TRP A 762 52.96 16.11 27.22
CA TRP A 762 52.77 14.67 27.34
C TRP A 762 51.99 14.11 26.15
N PRO A 763 52.49 13.09 25.45
CA PRO A 763 51.82 12.53 24.28
C PRO A 763 50.66 11.61 24.70
N SER A 764 49.83 11.27 23.72
CA SER A 764 48.91 10.14 23.83
C SER A 764 49.71 8.83 23.86
N SER A 765 49.67 8.08 24.96
CA SER A 765 50.38 6.82 25.13
C SER A 765 49.77 5.98 26.23
N ASN A 766 49.63 4.68 26.01
CA ASN A 766 49.32 3.68 27.04
C ASN A 766 50.56 2.87 27.42
N HIS A 767 51.78 3.40 27.26
CA HIS A 767 52.97 2.71 27.73
C HIS A 767 52.89 2.52 29.26
N ASN A 768 53.06 1.29 29.72
CA ASN A 768 53.06 0.97 31.15
C ASN A 768 54.31 1.56 31.82
N GLY A 769 54.12 2.40 32.83
CA GLY A 769 55.22 3.08 33.52
C GLY A 769 55.25 4.60 33.36
N GLY A 770 56.06 5.26 34.21
CA GLY A 770 56.37 6.69 34.10
C GLY A 770 57.27 7.06 32.92
N ARG A 771 57.50 8.37 32.75
CA ARG A 771 58.39 8.92 31.73
C ARG A 771 59.65 9.52 32.35
N GLN A 772 60.80 9.09 31.86
CA GLN A 772 62.10 9.65 32.25
C GLN A 772 62.40 10.97 31.53
N PHE A 773 63.01 11.90 32.27
CA PHE A 773 63.49 13.20 31.79
C PHE A 773 64.98 13.34 32.09
N SER A 774 65.69 14.01 31.20
CA SER A 774 67.09 14.41 31.38
C SER A 774 67.21 15.89 31.01
N VAL A 775 67.43 16.74 32.01
CA VAL A 775 67.42 18.20 31.88
C VAL A 775 68.82 18.73 32.10
N THR A 776 69.35 19.48 31.14
CA THR A 776 70.68 20.10 31.25
C THR A 776 70.54 21.55 31.67
N LEU A 777 71.22 21.93 32.76
CA LEU A 777 71.36 23.29 33.24
C LEU A 777 72.74 23.83 32.85
N LYS A 778 72.81 25.09 32.45
CA LYS A 778 74.05 25.81 32.14
C LYS A 778 74.27 26.90 33.17
N GLY A 779 75.48 26.96 33.71
CA GLY A 779 75.88 28.00 34.66
C GLY A 779 76.13 29.36 34.01
N ALA A 780 76.57 30.32 34.81
CA ALA A 780 76.72 31.73 34.45
C ALA A 780 78.18 32.22 34.52
N ASP A 781 78.42 33.48 34.13
CA ASP A 781 79.73 34.13 34.23
C ASP A 781 80.13 34.45 35.67
N GLU A 782 79.16 34.82 36.50
CA GLU A 782 79.35 35.21 37.90
C GLU A 782 78.77 34.13 38.82
N PRO A 783 79.31 33.97 40.04
CA PRO A 783 78.72 33.10 41.04
C PRO A 783 77.25 33.45 41.31
N ASP A 784 76.40 32.43 41.38
CA ASP A 784 74.95 32.57 41.48
C ASP A 784 74.36 31.38 42.26
N SER A 785 73.22 31.56 42.90
CA SER A 785 72.59 30.50 43.69
C SER A 785 71.07 30.58 43.59
N GLY A 786 70.41 29.44 43.43
CA GLY A 786 68.99 29.39 43.16
C GLY A 786 68.39 28.00 43.30
N SER A 787 67.27 27.77 42.63
CA SER A 787 66.57 26.50 42.61
C SER A 787 66.22 26.08 41.19
N PHE A 788 66.39 24.80 40.89
CA PHE A 788 65.81 24.12 39.75
C PHE A 788 64.45 23.54 40.15
N ILE A 789 63.40 23.98 39.49
CA ILE A 789 62.01 23.61 39.78
C ILE A 789 61.37 22.98 38.55
N VAL A 790 60.70 21.84 38.77
CA VAL A 790 59.90 21.15 37.75
C VAL A 790 58.44 21.14 38.18
N LYS A 791 57.57 21.65 37.31
CA LYS A 791 56.11 21.66 37.51
C LYS A 791 55.41 20.91 36.40
N VAL A 792 54.33 20.22 36.74
CA VAL A 792 53.45 19.53 35.79
C VAL A 792 52.07 20.14 35.89
N LYS A 793 51.51 20.59 34.76
CA LYS A 793 50.14 21.08 34.66
C LYS A 793 49.30 20.16 33.78
N THR A 794 48.21 19.60 34.31
CA THR A 794 47.32 18.72 33.56
C THR A 794 46.33 19.50 32.68
N PRO A 795 45.68 18.86 31.68
CA PRO A 795 44.62 19.49 30.89
C PRO A 795 43.46 20.05 31.73
N GLY A 796 43.09 19.37 32.82
CA GLY A 796 42.10 19.79 33.79
C GLY A 796 42.55 20.96 34.68
N GLY A 797 43.83 21.35 34.58
CA GLY A 797 44.39 22.54 35.22
C GLY A 797 45.03 22.31 36.58
N ALA A 798 45.11 21.06 37.06
CA ALA A 798 45.87 20.73 38.26
C ALA A 798 47.36 21.00 38.02
N GLU A 799 48.03 21.65 38.97
CA GLU A 799 49.46 21.96 38.89
C GLU A 799 50.18 21.36 40.09
N THR A 800 51.21 20.54 39.83
CA THR A 800 52.03 19.90 40.87
C THR A 800 53.49 20.27 40.69
N GLU A 801 54.16 20.74 41.75
CA GLU A 801 55.61 20.87 41.80
C GLU A 801 56.20 19.53 42.22
N VAL A 802 57.00 18.91 41.35
CA VAL A 802 57.47 17.53 41.52
C VAL A 802 58.96 17.42 41.83
N VAL A 803 59.75 18.43 41.46
CA VAL A 803 61.19 18.50 41.76
C VAL A 803 61.54 19.93 42.17
N ASN A 804 62.31 20.07 43.24
CA ASN A 804 62.87 21.33 43.72
C ASN A 804 64.27 21.06 44.29
N LEU A 805 65.30 21.35 43.50
CA LEU A 805 66.70 21.12 43.86
C LEU A 805 67.44 22.45 43.92
N LYS A 806 68.32 22.61 44.89
CA LYS A 806 69.16 23.81 45.00
C LYS A 806 70.26 23.78 43.94
N VAL A 807 70.57 24.94 43.36
CA VAL A 807 71.60 25.12 42.33
C VAL A 807 72.65 26.10 42.86
N ASN A 808 73.93 25.73 42.84
CA ASN A 808 75.04 26.63 43.15
C ASN A 808 75.97 26.74 41.93
N ILE A 809 76.27 27.98 41.53
CA ILE A 809 77.22 28.31 40.47
C ILE A 809 78.43 28.99 41.12
N TYR A 810 79.62 28.43 40.90
CA TYR A 810 80.88 28.87 41.50
C TYR A 810 81.77 29.64 40.52
#